data_AF-A0A970TCG5-F1
#
_entry.id   AF-A0A970TCG5-F1
#
_cell.length_a   1.000
_cell.length_b   1.000
_cell.length_c   1.000
_cell.angle_alpha   90.00
_cell.angle_beta   90.00
_cell.angle_gamma   90.00
#
_symmetry.space_group_name_H-M   'P 1'
#
loop_
_entity.id
_entity.type
_entity.pdbx_description
1 polymer ?
#
loop_
_entity_poly.entity_id
_entity_poly.type
_entity_poly.pdbx_seq_one_letter_code
_entity_poly.pdbx_strand_id
1 'polypeptide(L)'
;MLPLLLVLLPAMVVAQPLQVAIYDGGLGGKAIAESLADQPEFEAAVIKDLTVDELIGYDALFIGSTRFDQPDALRAIRIFVGLGGGVMLNHAAAGRYLPQTPFPAVATTVSGRREDTIVLPAAEHPVAQGLPAEFEHAYYDHLMLEPGAAGTVVIRDRSEAAVAIAGEEGEGRVILCGMAPGYFFDAATFAQGERVPVDGELQFVLSSLRWLGEKRLSQTPPAQIADARRGLEQDLALEELQAAMPTSDWFGGEMLHGSYLPRQPVNELGGRFFITYDSQTWRGYDMRKARSEEELAFFRTRLMSDVMRLKWLGVTDIMWWTDMSGDRVFHNTDVPDSAIQYGGFDPLKMLCEVADEAGMNVWAAWHSMARGEEFAQKYCAKDADGNLYMYGGRSYAEDVLSPLWRGRVHAMIDEYAERYGAHESFKGVGCYDELWFTYCDFLGDDLDAFDAFSRERFGEALPADIGEKLALQREWTDTEDVWRRRYILFKQWTITDYLNDVIDYCHSKDMEFGLEILATAHYSSGWCWGMDSVELARLGADYLICSPGLTAVAFYPNSVRWAHAHDGWDIYNTHCFRPSIGGTYFTFNQLWRPVMYGNNPDVAHQAARHIQNQREWAGGESLARAAVLHHQNALQMLLEDPRPETNREQAVIKAVQSHQPCEYIFTRATETHGRYRLLIAGPYSVRGLSEEVMADLRGFIEGGGTMLSLNADWSASRADLTDERDATAEIVGVRYGDALPEAPCSFAAEDLRVTLPAATARRAVEVLEGTEVLIAFEDGTPAVTRRALGQGSVVGVHFGLMTELEKGETPELAQWLSMQVAQLSQPEVYCEGTGFRVMGAQRKGDWIGVALFPEEVPSVAKMHVNLPALGINREEYRMLHLGKEMEIQLPGDRWGDDGFWTPQILADGFDVTICSDHDRNMPMPDELDLSEFDEDAATYIKSLTDRNWDSVTEGQEKRTYSHEIVVLAPATEMVMPQE
;
A
#
# COMPACT_ATOMS: atom_id res chain seq x y z
N MET A 1 -41.93 79.69 -33.30
CA MET A 1 -41.99 78.22 -33.43
C MET A 1 -40.68 77.66 -32.88
N LEU A 2 -40.71 77.09 -31.68
CA LEU A 2 -39.55 76.37 -31.12
C LEU A 2 -39.39 75.02 -31.85
N PRO A 3 -38.17 74.63 -32.27
CA PRO A 3 -37.87 73.25 -32.59
C PRO A 3 -37.28 72.52 -31.37
N LEU A 4 -37.84 71.34 -31.13
CA LEU A 4 -37.55 70.39 -30.07
C LEU A 4 -36.20 69.70 -30.34
N LEU A 5 -35.29 69.73 -29.36
CA LEU A 5 -34.04 68.98 -29.36
C LEU A 5 -34.33 67.57 -28.84
N LEU A 6 -34.21 66.53 -29.69
CA LEU A 6 -34.27 65.13 -29.26
C LEU A 6 -32.85 64.63 -28.99
N VAL A 7 -32.54 64.35 -27.73
CA VAL A 7 -31.30 63.68 -27.29
C VAL A 7 -31.55 62.18 -27.33
N LEU A 8 -30.81 61.45 -28.17
CA LEU A 8 -30.72 59.99 -28.15
C LEU A 8 -29.75 59.60 -27.02
N LEU A 9 -30.28 59.00 -25.95
CA LEU A 9 -29.49 58.29 -24.94
C LEU A 9 -29.08 56.92 -25.50
N PRO A 10 -27.80 56.50 -25.40
CA PRO A 10 -27.42 55.12 -25.65
C PRO A 10 -28.07 54.22 -24.60
N ALA A 11 -28.73 53.15 -25.04
CA ALA A 11 -29.17 52.08 -24.15
C ALA A 11 -27.92 51.47 -23.50
N MET A 12 -27.80 51.58 -22.18
CA MET A 12 -26.83 50.77 -21.43
C MET A 12 -27.27 49.31 -21.59
N VAL A 13 -26.57 48.55 -22.42
CA VAL A 13 -26.63 47.09 -22.38
C VAL A 13 -26.04 46.69 -21.04
N VAL A 14 -26.88 46.26 -20.11
CA VAL A 14 -26.43 45.62 -18.87
C VAL A 14 -25.82 44.29 -19.31
N ALA A 15 -24.52 44.09 -19.08
CA ALA A 15 -23.88 42.81 -19.35
C ALA A 15 -24.58 41.72 -18.51
N GLN A 16 -24.96 40.62 -19.15
CA GLN A 16 -25.56 39.50 -18.42
C GLN A 16 -24.50 38.88 -17.49
N PRO A 17 -24.91 38.45 -16.27
CA PRO A 17 -24.01 37.77 -15.35
C PRO A 17 -23.47 36.48 -15.98
N LEU A 18 -22.27 36.07 -15.57
CA LEU A 18 -21.69 34.77 -15.92
C LEU A 18 -22.50 33.67 -15.25
N GLN A 19 -22.99 32.72 -16.04
CA GLN A 19 -23.67 31.54 -15.52
C GLN A 19 -22.60 30.58 -14.99
N VAL A 20 -22.57 30.34 -13.69
CA VAL A 20 -21.55 29.49 -13.04
C VAL A 20 -22.21 28.30 -12.39
N ALA A 21 -21.87 27.10 -12.85
CA ALA A 21 -22.22 25.87 -12.15
C ALA A 21 -21.23 25.61 -11.00
N ILE A 22 -21.75 25.26 -9.84
CA ILE A 22 -20.97 24.83 -8.67
C ILE A 22 -21.36 23.39 -8.35
N TYR A 23 -20.42 22.46 -8.47
CA TYR A 23 -20.69 21.05 -8.19
C TYR A 23 -20.79 20.78 -6.68
N ASP A 24 -21.89 20.16 -6.23
CA ASP A 24 -22.15 19.91 -4.80
C ASP A 24 -21.39 18.71 -4.21
N GLY A 25 -20.80 17.88 -5.07
CA GLY A 25 -20.00 16.71 -4.69
C GLY A 25 -18.53 17.02 -4.37
N GLY A 26 -18.11 18.28 -4.38
CA GLY A 26 -16.76 18.71 -4.02
C GLY A 26 -16.68 19.57 -2.76
N LEU A 27 -15.62 19.36 -1.96
CA LEU A 27 -15.37 20.15 -0.75
C LEU A 27 -15.14 21.62 -1.11
N GLY A 28 -15.81 22.51 -0.38
CA GLY A 28 -15.69 23.95 -0.56
C GLY A 28 -16.70 24.55 -1.54
N GLY A 29 -17.44 23.71 -2.28
CA GLY A 29 -18.43 24.16 -3.26
C GLY A 29 -19.50 25.08 -2.65
N LYS A 30 -20.08 24.75 -1.49
CA LYS A 30 -21.14 25.59 -0.91
C LYS A 30 -20.62 26.95 -0.46
N ALA A 31 -19.41 26.99 0.09
CA ALA A 31 -18.75 28.24 0.47
C ALA A 31 -18.46 29.13 -0.75
N ILE A 32 -18.08 28.53 -1.89
CA ILE A 32 -17.93 29.29 -3.13
C ILE A 32 -19.28 29.80 -3.62
N ALA A 33 -20.33 28.98 -3.62
CA ALA A 33 -21.67 29.43 -4.00
C ALA A 33 -22.16 30.61 -3.13
N GLU A 34 -21.90 30.55 -1.82
CA GLU A 34 -22.17 31.65 -0.89
C GLU A 34 -21.36 32.91 -1.25
N SER A 35 -20.06 32.77 -1.55
CA SER A 35 -19.19 33.89 -1.94
C SER A 35 -19.63 34.59 -3.24
N LEU A 36 -20.21 33.83 -4.18
CA LEU A 36 -20.68 34.35 -5.46
C LEU A 36 -22.04 35.03 -5.37
N ALA A 37 -22.87 34.71 -4.37
CA ALA A 37 -24.18 35.32 -4.19
C ALA A 37 -24.12 36.85 -3.98
N ASP A 38 -23.00 37.34 -3.44
CA ASP A 38 -22.74 38.76 -3.21
C ASP A 38 -22.08 39.48 -4.41
N GLN A 39 -21.85 38.76 -5.52
CA GLN A 39 -21.14 39.28 -6.71
C GLN A 39 -22.11 39.42 -7.90
N PRO A 40 -22.55 40.64 -8.26
CA PRO A 40 -23.59 40.85 -9.28
C PRO A 40 -23.19 40.43 -10.70
N GLU A 41 -21.90 40.22 -10.96
CA GLU A 41 -21.41 39.71 -12.24
C GLU A 41 -21.53 38.19 -12.41
N PHE A 42 -21.91 37.44 -11.37
CA PHE A 42 -22.07 35.99 -11.40
C PHE A 42 -23.51 35.58 -11.05
N GLU A 43 -24.00 34.56 -11.73
CA GLU A 43 -25.23 33.85 -11.39
C GLU A 43 -24.83 32.40 -11.14
N ALA A 44 -24.68 32.03 -9.87
CA ALA A 44 -24.19 30.72 -9.47
C ALA A 44 -25.36 29.76 -9.18
N ALA A 45 -25.30 28.56 -9.74
CA ALA A 45 -26.23 27.47 -9.44
C ALA A 45 -25.47 26.27 -8.88
N VAL A 46 -25.96 25.70 -7.79
CA VAL A 46 -25.42 24.45 -7.23
C VAL A 46 -26.04 23.27 -7.97
N ILE A 47 -25.21 22.47 -8.63
CA ILE A 47 -25.61 21.31 -9.43
C ILE A 47 -25.14 20.00 -8.80
N LYS A 48 -25.87 18.92 -9.06
CA LYS A 48 -25.59 17.57 -8.53
C LYS A 48 -25.06 16.60 -9.58
N ASP A 49 -25.40 16.84 -10.84
CA ASP A 49 -25.17 15.91 -11.92
C ASP A 49 -24.19 16.53 -12.92
N LEU A 50 -23.07 15.85 -13.16
CA LEU A 50 -22.07 16.24 -14.15
C LEU A 50 -22.40 15.57 -15.49
N THR A 51 -23.47 16.03 -16.14
CA THR A 51 -23.87 15.58 -17.48
C THR A 51 -23.68 16.68 -18.50
N VAL A 52 -23.44 16.33 -19.77
CA VAL A 52 -23.30 17.32 -20.84
C VAL A 52 -24.55 18.21 -20.93
N ASP A 53 -25.74 17.63 -20.80
CA ASP A 53 -27.00 18.37 -20.90
C ASP A 53 -27.19 19.41 -19.79
N GLU A 54 -26.73 19.11 -18.57
CA GLU A 54 -26.73 20.09 -17.48
C GLU A 54 -25.66 21.16 -17.71
N LEU A 55 -24.43 20.76 -18.06
CA LEU A 55 -23.27 21.66 -18.12
C LEU A 55 -23.37 22.72 -19.23
N ILE A 56 -23.96 22.42 -20.38
CA ILE A 56 -24.08 23.38 -21.50
C ILE A 56 -24.93 24.62 -21.16
N GLY A 57 -25.69 24.60 -20.06
CA GLY A 57 -26.42 25.76 -19.56
C GLY A 57 -25.54 26.84 -18.93
N TYR A 58 -24.26 26.57 -18.69
CA TYR A 58 -23.36 27.43 -17.92
C TYR A 58 -22.17 27.92 -18.75
N ASP A 59 -21.58 29.05 -18.34
CA ASP A 59 -20.36 29.62 -18.93
C ASP A 59 -19.10 29.03 -18.27
N ALA A 60 -19.17 28.79 -16.96
CA ALA A 60 -18.07 28.22 -16.18
C ALA A 60 -18.57 27.17 -15.17
N LEU A 61 -17.71 26.23 -14.82
CA LEU A 61 -17.92 25.18 -13.84
C LEU A 61 -16.83 25.23 -12.77
N PHE A 62 -17.23 25.29 -11.50
CA PHE A 62 -16.35 25.16 -10.35
C PHE A 62 -16.53 23.79 -9.71
N ILE A 63 -15.43 23.06 -9.54
CA ILE A 63 -15.40 21.78 -8.84
C ILE A 63 -14.40 21.88 -7.68
N GLY A 64 -14.92 21.78 -6.45
CA GLY A 64 -14.11 21.71 -5.23
C GLY A 64 -13.31 20.41 -5.12
N SER A 65 -12.65 20.17 -3.99
CA SER A 65 -11.85 18.95 -3.81
C SER A 65 -12.75 17.71 -3.83
N THR A 66 -12.59 16.85 -4.83
CA THR A 66 -13.30 15.57 -4.96
C THR A 66 -12.52 14.59 -5.82
N ARG A 67 -12.94 13.34 -5.86
CA ARG A 67 -12.41 12.32 -6.77
C ARG A 67 -13.35 12.19 -7.98
N PHE A 68 -12.78 12.10 -9.17
CA PHE A 68 -13.52 11.73 -10.37
C PHE A 68 -13.51 10.21 -10.53
N ASP A 69 -14.40 9.56 -9.78
CA ASP A 69 -14.51 8.09 -9.77
C ASP A 69 -15.42 7.57 -10.90
N GLN A 70 -15.99 8.47 -11.72
CA GLN A 70 -16.97 8.16 -12.77
C GLN A 70 -16.47 8.65 -14.15
N PRO A 71 -16.17 7.74 -15.10
CA PRO A 71 -15.71 8.11 -16.44
C PRO A 71 -16.64 9.06 -17.18
N ASP A 72 -17.96 8.89 -17.02
CA ASP A 72 -18.97 9.72 -17.68
C ASP A 72 -18.92 11.19 -17.27
N ALA A 73 -18.62 11.47 -15.99
CA ALA A 73 -18.50 12.84 -15.51
C ALA A 73 -17.28 13.53 -16.12
N LEU A 74 -16.15 12.83 -16.20
CA LEU A 74 -14.93 13.34 -16.84
C LEU A 74 -15.14 13.56 -18.33
N ARG A 75 -15.81 12.62 -19.01
CA ARG A 75 -16.21 12.75 -20.41
C ARG A 75 -17.11 13.96 -20.62
N ALA A 76 -18.10 14.16 -19.75
CA ALA A 76 -19.01 15.31 -19.83
C ALA A 76 -18.27 16.64 -19.66
N ILE A 77 -17.32 16.71 -18.72
CA ILE A 77 -16.47 17.89 -18.51
C ILE A 77 -15.57 18.16 -19.72
N ARG A 78 -14.94 17.13 -20.32
CA ARG A 78 -14.13 17.27 -21.54
C ARG A 78 -14.96 17.78 -22.71
N ILE A 79 -16.18 17.27 -22.89
CA ILE A 79 -17.12 17.77 -23.91
C ILE A 79 -17.51 19.22 -23.61
N PHE A 80 -17.87 19.55 -22.37
CA PHE A 80 -18.23 20.91 -21.97
C PHE A 80 -17.10 21.92 -22.26
N VAL A 81 -15.85 21.58 -21.92
CA VAL A 81 -14.68 22.40 -22.25
C VAL A 81 -14.47 22.47 -23.75
N GLY A 82 -14.52 21.34 -24.46
CA GLY A 82 -14.39 21.32 -25.92
C GLY A 82 -15.45 22.17 -26.65
N LEU A 83 -16.63 22.36 -26.06
CA LEU A 83 -17.71 23.22 -26.57
C LEU A 83 -17.47 24.72 -26.32
N GLY A 84 -16.47 25.09 -25.53
CA GLY A 84 -16.18 26.47 -25.14
C GLY A 84 -16.52 26.81 -23.69
N GLY A 85 -16.89 25.84 -22.87
CA GLY A 85 -17.07 26.01 -21.44
C GLY A 85 -15.74 26.20 -20.70
N GLY A 86 -15.79 26.88 -19.56
CA GLY A 86 -14.62 27.04 -18.69
C GLY A 86 -14.71 26.17 -17.43
N VAL A 87 -13.66 25.45 -17.04
CA VAL A 87 -13.66 24.66 -15.79
C VAL A 87 -12.51 25.01 -14.84
N MET A 88 -12.83 25.09 -13.55
CA MET A 88 -11.85 25.15 -12.46
C MET A 88 -11.90 23.86 -11.65
N LEU A 89 -10.80 23.11 -11.66
CA LEU A 89 -10.64 21.87 -10.92
C LEU A 89 -9.70 22.09 -9.74
N ASN A 90 -10.19 21.88 -8.53
CA ASN A 90 -9.46 22.22 -7.30
C ASN A 90 -8.99 20.97 -6.54
N HIS A 91 -7.78 21.05 -6.00
CA HIS A 91 -7.14 20.04 -5.16
C HIS A 91 -7.26 18.63 -5.75
N ALA A 92 -7.93 17.68 -5.08
CA ALA A 92 -8.06 16.31 -5.57
C ALA A 92 -8.68 16.24 -6.99
N ALA A 93 -9.57 17.16 -7.35
CA ALA A 93 -10.18 17.22 -8.67
C ALA A 93 -9.18 17.63 -9.76
N ALA A 94 -8.06 18.24 -9.41
CA ALA A 94 -6.96 18.52 -10.35
C ALA A 94 -6.22 17.26 -10.83
N GLY A 95 -6.56 16.08 -10.30
CA GLY A 95 -6.00 14.80 -10.76
C GLY A 95 -5.06 14.11 -9.77
N ARG A 96 -5.20 14.35 -8.45
CA ARG A 96 -4.30 13.76 -7.43
C ARG A 96 -4.20 12.24 -7.47
N TYR A 97 -5.28 11.58 -7.89
CA TYR A 97 -5.41 10.12 -7.89
C TYR A 97 -5.46 9.54 -9.30
N LEU A 98 -5.04 10.33 -10.30
CA LEU A 98 -5.04 9.93 -11.70
C LEU A 98 -3.59 9.88 -12.21
N PRO A 99 -3.26 8.97 -13.14
CA PRO A 99 -1.93 8.91 -13.73
C PRO A 99 -1.58 10.18 -14.53
N GLN A 100 -2.59 10.93 -14.98
CA GLN A 100 -2.47 12.24 -15.61
C GLN A 100 -3.65 13.11 -15.16
N THR A 101 -3.51 14.43 -15.25
CA THR A 101 -4.65 15.30 -14.92
C THR A 101 -5.79 15.14 -15.94
N PRO A 102 -7.01 15.59 -15.62
CA PRO A 102 -8.12 15.66 -16.58
C PRO A 102 -7.83 16.38 -17.91
N PHE A 103 -6.82 17.26 -17.92
CA PHE A 103 -6.43 18.07 -19.07
C PHE A 103 -4.90 18.12 -19.18
N PRO A 104 -4.26 17.03 -19.66
CA PRO A 104 -2.80 16.86 -19.64
C PRO A 104 -2.04 17.89 -20.48
N ALA A 105 -2.68 18.45 -21.51
CA ALA A 105 -2.09 19.54 -22.28
C ALA A 105 -1.94 20.83 -21.46
N VAL A 106 -2.79 21.05 -20.46
CA VAL A 106 -2.73 22.20 -19.55
C VAL A 106 -1.83 21.91 -18.35
N ALA A 107 -2.02 20.77 -17.67
CA ALA A 107 -1.11 20.30 -16.63
C ALA A 107 -0.92 18.79 -16.77
N THR A 108 0.31 18.29 -16.91
CA THR A 108 0.55 16.87 -17.21
C THR A 108 0.17 15.97 -16.05
N THR A 109 0.70 16.26 -14.86
CA THR A 109 0.53 15.43 -13.66
C THR A 109 0.44 16.29 -12.39
N VAL A 110 -0.02 15.66 -11.31
CA VAL A 110 0.17 16.17 -9.94
C VAL A 110 1.49 15.59 -9.43
N SER A 111 2.53 16.42 -9.34
CA SER A 111 3.89 15.98 -8.97
C SER A 111 4.11 15.83 -7.47
N GLY A 112 3.18 16.33 -6.65
CA GLY A 112 3.22 16.10 -5.21
C GLY A 112 2.28 16.98 -4.41
N ARG A 113 2.57 17.07 -3.12
CA ARG A 113 1.78 17.82 -2.13
C ARG A 113 2.73 18.56 -1.20
N ARG A 114 2.34 19.75 -0.78
CA ARG A 114 3.09 20.55 0.19
C ARG A 114 2.18 21.13 1.26
N GLU A 115 2.59 20.97 2.51
CA GLU A 115 1.95 21.58 3.68
C GLU A 115 2.45 23.02 3.84
N ASP A 116 2.03 23.88 2.91
CA ASP A 116 2.27 25.32 2.95
C ASP A 116 0.99 26.05 2.50
N THR A 117 0.70 27.16 3.16
CA THR A 117 -0.49 27.98 2.91
C THR A 117 -0.18 29.20 2.05
N ILE A 118 1.10 29.56 1.90
CA ILE A 118 1.52 30.78 1.20
C ILE A 118 1.79 30.53 -0.27
N VAL A 119 1.14 31.32 -1.12
CA VAL A 119 1.28 31.27 -2.58
C VAL A 119 1.53 32.66 -3.18
N LEU A 120 2.15 32.67 -4.36
CA LEU A 120 2.57 33.85 -5.10
C LEU A 120 2.00 33.81 -6.52
N PRO A 121 1.41 34.90 -7.02
CA PRO A 121 1.03 34.99 -8.43
C PRO A 121 2.26 34.87 -9.35
N ALA A 122 2.13 34.06 -10.39
CA ALA A 122 3.17 33.84 -11.39
C ALA A 122 2.82 34.55 -12.71
N ALA A 123 3.67 35.49 -13.11
CA ALA A 123 3.69 36.19 -14.41
C ALA A 123 2.37 36.86 -14.89
N GLU A 124 2.44 37.52 -16.06
CA GLU A 124 1.39 38.33 -16.69
C GLU A 124 0.24 37.47 -17.25
N HIS A 125 -0.61 36.91 -16.40
CA HIS A 125 -1.86 36.22 -16.80
C HIS A 125 -3.10 36.96 -16.28
N PRO A 126 -4.22 37.03 -17.03
CA PRO A 126 -5.44 37.70 -16.56
C PRO A 126 -5.96 37.19 -15.21
N VAL A 127 -5.79 35.89 -14.92
CA VAL A 127 -6.16 35.27 -13.63
C VAL A 127 -5.34 35.83 -12.46
N ALA A 128 -4.07 36.19 -12.70
CA ALA A 128 -3.18 36.76 -11.70
C ALA A 128 -3.41 38.27 -11.49
N GLN A 129 -4.24 38.92 -12.31
CA GLN A 129 -4.44 40.36 -12.27
C GLN A 129 -5.18 40.79 -11.00
N GLY A 130 -4.57 41.71 -10.24
CA GLY A 130 -5.14 42.27 -9.02
C GLY A 130 -4.96 41.40 -7.77
N LEU A 131 -4.27 40.27 -7.88
CA LEU A 131 -3.84 39.50 -6.72
C LEU A 131 -2.73 40.24 -5.94
N PRO A 132 -2.67 40.11 -4.61
CA PRO A 132 -1.53 40.59 -3.83
C PRO A 132 -0.25 39.84 -4.22
N ALA A 133 0.91 40.41 -3.91
CA ALA A 133 2.22 39.82 -4.25
C ALA A 133 2.42 38.41 -3.65
N GLU A 134 1.77 38.15 -2.52
CA GLU A 134 1.60 36.85 -1.90
C GLU A 134 0.24 36.83 -1.18
N PHE A 135 -0.38 35.66 -1.06
CA PHE A 135 -1.53 35.46 -0.18
C PHE A 135 -1.53 34.07 0.42
N GLU A 136 -2.30 33.93 1.50
CA GLU A 136 -2.52 32.67 2.20
C GLU A 136 -3.84 32.05 1.74
N HIS A 137 -3.81 30.78 1.34
CA HIS A 137 -5.03 29.99 1.11
C HIS A 137 -5.43 29.26 2.40
N ALA A 138 -6.72 28.99 2.57
CA ALA A 138 -7.28 28.65 3.88
C ALA A 138 -7.04 27.19 4.34
N TYR A 139 -6.57 26.33 3.44
CA TYR A 139 -6.38 24.90 3.69
C TYR A 139 -4.91 24.59 3.96
N TYR A 140 -4.62 23.53 4.73
CA TYR A 140 -3.27 23.31 5.26
C TYR A 140 -2.25 22.85 4.22
N ASP A 141 -2.69 22.35 3.07
CA ASP A 141 -1.83 21.89 1.99
C ASP A 141 -2.32 22.38 0.61
N HIS A 142 -1.41 22.31 -0.34
CA HIS A 142 -1.74 22.41 -1.76
C HIS A 142 -0.98 21.36 -2.56
N LEU A 143 -1.48 21.07 -3.76
CA LEU A 143 -0.84 20.15 -4.70
C LEU A 143 0.10 20.90 -5.64
N MET A 144 1.21 20.25 -5.99
CA MET A 144 2.15 20.72 -7.00
C MET A 144 1.75 20.13 -8.36
N LEU A 145 1.74 20.97 -9.39
CA LEU A 145 1.33 20.62 -10.74
C LEU A 145 2.50 20.76 -11.70
N GLU A 146 2.56 19.88 -12.69
CA GLU A 146 3.51 20.03 -13.81
C GLU A 146 2.81 20.72 -15.00
N PRO A 147 3.37 21.81 -15.54
CA PRO A 147 2.77 22.49 -16.69
C PRO A 147 2.84 21.62 -17.94
N GLY A 148 1.69 21.45 -18.60
CA GLY A 148 1.60 20.89 -19.93
C GLY A 148 1.97 21.91 -21.01
N ALA A 149 2.01 21.46 -22.27
CA ALA A 149 2.43 22.29 -23.41
C ALA A 149 1.55 23.53 -23.66
N ALA A 150 0.28 23.48 -23.26
CA ALA A 150 -0.69 24.58 -23.31
C ALA A 150 -0.88 25.27 -21.94
N GLY A 151 -0.14 24.85 -20.91
CA GLY A 151 -0.24 25.34 -19.55
C GLY A 151 0.60 26.59 -19.28
N THR A 152 -0.03 27.60 -18.68
CA THR A 152 0.65 28.76 -18.10
C THR A 152 0.51 28.71 -16.58
N VAL A 153 1.64 28.67 -15.87
CA VAL A 153 1.64 28.72 -14.40
C VAL A 153 1.17 30.11 -13.96
N VAL A 154 0.07 30.17 -13.21
CA VAL A 154 -0.55 31.42 -12.73
C VAL A 154 -0.37 31.65 -11.23
N ILE A 155 -0.13 30.59 -10.46
CA ILE A 155 0.21 30.64 -9.04
C ILE A 155 1.37 29.68 -8.79
N ARG A 156 2.35 30.11 -7.99
CA ARG A 156 3.45 29.30 -7.47
C ARG A 156 3.46 29.34 -5.95
N ASP A 157 4.17 28.41 -5.34
CA ASP A 157 4.53 28.52 -3.93
C ASP A 157 5.91 29.15 -3.73
N ARG A 158 6.34 29.28 -2.47
CA ARG A 158 7.62 29.90 -2.11
C ARG A 158 8.86 29.16 -2.60
N SER A 159 8.73 27.91 -3.06
CA SER A 159 9.83 27.18 -3.70
C SER A 159 9.68 27.12 -5.22
N GLU A 160 8.90 28.04 -5.80
CA GLU A 160 8.66 28.17 -7.24
C GLU A 160 7.91 26.99 -7.88
N ALA A 161 7.35 26.07 -7.09
CA ALA A 161 6.55 24.97 -7.63
C ALA A 161 5.20 25.52 -8.13
N ALA A 162 4.71 25.02 -9.26
CA ALA A 162 3.44 25.47 -9.81
C ALA A 162 2.27 24.92 -8.99
N VAL A 163 1.40 25.81 -8.53
CA VAL A 163 0.23 25.48 -7.70
C VAL A 163 -1.05 25.62 -8.50
N ALA A 164 -1.14 26.60 -9.41
CA ALA A 164 -2.25 26.69 -10.34
C ALA A 164 -1.76 26.96 -11.75
N ILE A 165 -2.34 26.25 -12.71
CA ILE A 165 -1.97 26.29 -14.13
C ILE A 165 -3.24 26.52 -14.95
N ALA A 166 -3.20 27.56 -15.78
CA ALA A 166 -4.29 27.95 -16.66
C ALA A 166 -3.91 27.67 -18.12
N GLY A 167 -4.85 27.18 -18.92
CA GLY A 167 -4.63 26.91 -20.34
C GLY A 167 -5.93 26.76 -21.12
N GLU A 168 -5.82 26.71 -22.44
CA GLU A 168 -6.94 26.46 -23.34
C GLU A 168 -6.90 25.01 -23.84
N GLU A 169 -8.06 24.37 -23.90
CA GLU A 169 -8.25 23.02 -24.45
C GLU A 169 -9.46 23.05 -25.39
N GLY A 170 -9.26 22.69 -26.66
CA GLY A 170 -10.28 22.90 -27.68
C GLY A 170 -10.70 24.37 -27.78
N GLU A 171 -11.99 24.65 -27.68
CA GLU A 171 -12.53 26.02 -27.68
C GLU A 171 -12.67 26.63 -26.27
N GLY A 172 -12.46 25.84 -25.22
CA GLY A 172 -12.70 26.19 -23.82
C GLY A 172 -11.44 26.52 -23.03
N ARG A 173 -11.62 26.68 -21.71
CA ARG A 173 -10.58 27.13 -20.79
C ARG A 173 -10.55 26.27 -19.54
N VAL A 174 -9.35 26.01 -19.04
CA VAL A 174 -9.14 25.13 -17.89
C VAL A 174 -8.21 25.81 -16.91
N ILE A 175 -8.55 25.76 -15.62
CA ILE A 175 -7.64 26.02 -14.51
C ILE A 175 -7.58 24.77 -13.65
N LEU A 176 -6.39 24.19 -13.55
CA LEU A 176 -6.08 23.19 -12.54
C LEU A 176 -5.41 23.88 -11.37
N CYS A 177 -5.95 23.71 -10.17
CA CYS A 177 -5.53 24.42 -8.97
C CYS A 177 -5.27 23.41 -7.86
N GLY A 178 -4.06 23.39 -7.31
CA GLY A 178 -3.67 22.53 -6.20
C GLY A 178 -4.21 22.97 -4.84
N MET A 179 -4.72 24.19 -4.71
CA MET A 179 -5.36 24.69 -3.48
C MET A 179 -6.78 24.12 -3.33
N ALA A 180 -7.39 24.26 -2.15
CA ALA A 180 -8.78 23.90 -1.89
C ALA A 180 -9.67 25.12 -1.52
N PRO A 181 -9.89 26.09 -2.44
CA PRO A 181 -10.68 27.28 -2.12
C PRO A 181 -12.08 26.94 -1.63
N GLY A 182 -12.53 27.63 -0.59
CA GLY A 182 -13.83 27.38 0.06
C GLY A 182 -13.79 26.30 1.15
N TYR A 183 -12.65 25.66 1.38
CA TYR A 183 -12.44 24.71 2.47
C TYR A 183 -11.29 25.19 3.34
N PHE A 184 -11.43 25.09 4.67
CA PHE A 184 -10.39 25.55 5.60
C PHE A 184 -9.89 24.44 6.51
N PHE A 185 -8.70 24.67 7.05
CA PHE A 185 -8.14 23.93 8.17
C PHE A 185 -7.55 24.90 9.19
N ASP A 186 -7.85 24.70 10.46
CA ASP A 186 -7.25 25.41 11.58
C ASP A 186 -6.25 24.49 12.28
N ALA A 187 -4.96 24.75 12.10
CA ALA A 187 -3.90 23.94 12.69
C ALA A 187 -3.87 23.94 14.22
N ALA A 188 -4.43 24.97 14.87
CA ALA A 188 -4.45 25.05 16.33
C ALA A 188 -5.54 24.15 16.96
N THR A 189 -6.62 23.89 16.21
CA THR A 189 -7.79 23.15 16.72
C THR A 189 -8.08 21.87 15.93
N PHE A 190 -7.36 21.63 14.84
CA PHE A 190 -7.65 20.62 13.81
C PHE A 190 -9.05 20.72 13.21
N ALA A 191 -9.74 21.84 13.42
CA ALA A 191 -11.06 22.08 12.84
C ALA A 191 -10.92 22.30 11.35
N GLN A 192 -11.78 21.63 10.58
CA GLN A 192 -11.85 21.79 9.13
C GLN A 192 -13.30 21.80 8.68
N GLY A 193 -13.55 22.45 7.54
CA GLY A 193 -14.90 22.54 7.00
C GLY A 193 -15.00 23.56 5.87
N GLU A 194 -16.22 23.73 5.36
CA GLU A 194 -16.48 24.76 4.36
C GLU A 194 -16.46 26.14 5.01
N ARG A 195 -15.74 27.08 4.39
CA ARG A 195 -15.65 28.48 4.82
C ARG A 195 -15.44 29.36 3.60
N VAL A 196 -16.22 30.44 3.52
CA VAL A 196 -16.10 31.43 2.44
C VAL A 196 -14.63 31.91 2.35
N PRO A 197 -14.00 31.82 1.16
CA PRO A 197 -12.63 32.31 1.00
C PRO A 197 -12.59 33.82 1.18
N VAL A 198 -11.43 34.34 1.57
CA VAL A 198 -11.23 35.78 1.83
C VAL A 198 -10.01 36.30 1.08
N ASP A 199 -9.87 37.62 1.02
CA ASP A 199 -8.68 38.33 0.51
C ASP A 199 -8.16 37.79 -0.84
N GLY A 200 -6.89 37.38 -0.90
CA GLY A 200 -6.24 36.92 -2.13
C GLY A 200 -6.83 35.62 -2.68
N GLU A 201 -7.27 34.71 -1.82
CA GLU A 201 -7.89 33.45 -2.23
C GLU A 201 -9.25 33.70 -2.91
N LEU A 202 -10.09 34.56 -2.33
CA LEU A 202 -11.36 34.96 -2.95
C LEU A 202 -11.11 35.68 -4.28
N GLN A 203 -10.17 36.62 -4.31
CA GLN A 203 -9.85 37.35 -5.54
C GLN A 203 -9.36 36.39 -6.65
N PHE A 204 -8.60 35.36 -6.31
CA PHE A 204 -8.15 34.34 -7.25
C PHE A 204 -9.31 33.54 -7.83
N VAL A 205 -10.27 33.10 -7.00
CA VAL A 205 -11.48 32.41 -7.48
C VAL A 205 -12.28 33.31 -8.42
N LEU A 206 -12.50 34.57 -8.06
CA LEU A 206 -13.27 35.51 -8.89
C LEU A 206 -12.57 35.79 -10.23
N SER A 207 -11.26 36.05 -10.23
CA SER A 207 -10.48 36.24 -11.46
C SER A 207 -10.45 34.99 -12.33
N SER A 208 -10.36 33.80 -11.72
CA SER A 208 -10.43 32.51 -12.39
C SER A 208 -11.76 32.34 -13.12
N LEU A 209 -12.89 32.52 -12.44
CA LEU A 209 -14.22 32.35 -13.03
C LEU A 209 -14.51 33.36 -14.15
N ARG A 210 -14.04 34.62 -14.02
CA ARG A 210 -14.14 35.62 -15.10
C ARG A 210 -13.40 35.17 -16.36
N TRP A 211 -12.19 34.65 -16.19
CA TRP A 211 -11.39 34.17 -17.31
C TRP A 211 -11.99 32.90 -17.93
N LEU A 212 -12.43 31.96 -17.09
CA LEU A 212 -13.04 30.72 -17.56
C LEU A 212 -14.31 30.96 -18.39
N GLY A 213 -15.19 31.85 -17.93
CA GLY A 213 -16.47 32.10 -18.59
C GLY A 213 -16.44 33.15 -19.73
N GLU A 214 -15.27 33.64 -20.14
CA GLU A 214 -15.16 34.69 -21.19
C GLU A 214 -15.82 34.28 -22.51
N LYS A 215 -15.80 32.98 -22.84
CA LYS A 215 -16.34 32.41 -24.08
C LYS A 215 -17.87 32.35 -24.14
N ARG A 216 -18.55 32.52 -23.00
CA ARG A 216 -20.03 32.60 -22.89
C ARG A 216 -20.79 31.44 -23.53
N LEU A 217 -20.44 30.19 -23.18
CA LEU A 217 -21.09 29.00 -23.74
C LEU A 217 -22.62 29.01 -23.59
N SER A 218 -23.16 29.51 -22.47
CA SER A 218 -24.61 29.61 -22.23
C SER A 218 -25.35 30.50 -23.26
N GLN A 219 -24.61 31.34 -24.00
CA GLN A 219 -25.13 32.24 -25.03
C GLN A 219 -24.92 31.70 -26.45
N THR A 220 -24.22 30.57 -26.60
CA THR A 220 -23.98 29.94 -27.90
C THR A 220 -25.29 29.34 -28.45
N PRO A 221 -25.61 29.52 -29.74
CA PRO A 221 -26.84 28.98 -30.31
C PRO A 221 -26.93 27.45 -30.15
N PRO A 222 -28.06 26.88 -29.67
CA PRO A 222 -28.18 25.44 -29.40
C PRO A 222 -27.84 24.53 -30.60
N ALA A 223 -28.09 24.99 -31.83
CA ALA A 223 -27.74 24.25 -33.05
C ALA A 223 -26.21 24.10 -33.23
N GLN A 224 -25.43 25.14 -32.87
CA GLN A 224 -23.97 25.08 -32.94
C GLN A 224 -23.41 24.17 -31.86
N ILE A 225 -23.97 24.23 -30.64
CA ILE A 225 -23.63 23.32 -29.54
C ILE A 225 -23.90 21.86 -29.95
N ALA A 226 -25.06 21.57 -30.53
CA ALA A 226 -25.41 20.21 -30.96
C ALA A 226 -24.49 19.67 -32.06
N ASP A 227 -24.08 20.50 -33.01
CA ASP A 227 -23.13 20.11 -34.07
C ASP A 227 -21.73 19.83 -33.51
N ALA A 228 -21.19 20.74 -32.68
CA ALA A 228 -19.87 20.59 -32.07
C ALA A 228 -19.82 19.40 -31.09
N ARG A 229 -20.87 19.20 -30.30
CA ARG A 229 -21.00 18.08 -29.35
C ARG A 229 -20.86 16.73 -30.06
N ARG A 230 -21.56 16.55 -31.20
CA ARG A 230 -21.47 15.30 -31.96
C ARG A 230 -20.07 15.00 -32.47
N GLY A 231 -19.30 16.02 -32.87
CA GLY A 231 -17.91 15.85 -33.28
C GLY A 231 -17.04 15.41 -32.10
N LEU A 232 -17.12 16.12 -30.98
CA LEU A 232 -16.36 15.80 -29.76
C LEU A 232 -16.70 14.41 -29.21
N GLU A 233 -17.99 14.04 -29.20
CA GLU A 233 -18.42 12.70 -28.77
C GLU A 233 -17.85 11.58 -29.67
N GLN A 234 -17.71 11.84 -30.97
CA GLN A 234 -17.10 10.90 -31.92
C GLN A 234 -15.58 10.81 -31.75
N ASP A 235 -14.90 11.94 -31.58
CA ASP A 235 -13.44 11.98 -31.40
C ASP A 235 -13.03 11.29 -30.09
N LEU A 236 -13.75 11.57 -28.99
CA LEU A 236 -13.52 10.89 -27.71
C LEU A 236 -13.79 9.39 -27.80
N ALA A 237 -14.86 8.97 -28.48
CA ALA A 237 -15.14 7.55 -28.69
C ALA A 237 -14.05 6.87 -29.54
N LEU A 238 -13.43 7.59 -30.48
CA LEU A 238 -12.32 7.07 -31.28
C LEU A 238 -11.02 6.99 -30.46
N GLU A 239 -10.71 7.99 -29.63
CA GLU A 239 -9.59 7.95 -28.66
C GLU A 239 -9.74 6.76 -27.71
N GLU A 240 -10.92 6.57 -27.12
CA GLU A 240 -11.25 5.43 -26.25
C GLU A 240 -11.03 4.09 -26.98
N LEU A 241 -11.50 3.98 -28.22
CA LEU A 241 -11.34 2.77 -29.03
C LEU A 241 -9.88 2.51 -29.41
N GLN A 242 -9.09 3.55 -29.70
CA GLN A 242 -7.66 3.44 -29.96
C GLN A 242 -6.88 3.01 -28.71
N ALA A 243 -7.22 3.58 -27.54
CA ALA A 243 -6.63 3.19 -26.26
C ALA A 243 -7.01 1.76 -25.82
N ALA A 244 -8.13 1.24 -26.32
CA ALA A 244 -8.55 -0.14 -26.12
C ALA A 244 -7.94 -1.15 -27.13
N MET A 245 -7.27 -0.68 -28.19
CA MET A 245 -6.60 -1.59 -29.14
C MET A 245 -5.23 -2.06 -28.60
N PRO A 246 -4.89 -3.36 -28.72
CA PRO A 246 -3.57 -3.85 -28.37
C PRO A 246 -2.47 -3.17 -29.20
N THR A 247 -1.43 -2.68 -28.54
CA THR A 247 -0.25 -2.06 -29.16
C THR A 247 0.89 -3.08 -29.36
N SER A 248 1.90 -2.73 -30.16
CA SER A 248 2.99 -3.65 -30.59
C SER A 248 3.98 -4.08 -29.49
N ASP A 249 3.88 -3.46 -28.33
CA ASP A 249 4.58 -3.69 -27.07
C ASP A 249 4.06 -4.89 -26.26
N TRP A 250 3.06 -5.60 -26.78
CA TRP A 250 2.54 -6.84 -26.18
C TRP A 250 3.54 -8.03 -26.28
N PHE A 251 4.51 -7.97 -27.21
CA PHE A 251 5.47 -9.05 -27.44
C PHE A 251 6.93 -8.60 -27.30
N GLY A 252 7.66 -9.22 -26.37
CA GLY A 252 9.12 -9.16 -26.29
C GLY A 252 9.78 -9.99 -27.40
N GLY A 253 11.02 -9.64 -27.76
CA GLY A 253 11.77 -10.37 -28.79
C GLY A 253 12.00 -11.85 -28.44
N GLU A 254 12.19 -12.14 -27.16
CA GLU A 254 12.34 -13.51 -26.64
C GLU A 254 11.08 -14.36 -26.83
N MET A 255 9.89 -13.75 -26.85
CA MET A 255 8.62 -14.45 -27.00
C MET A 255 8.42 -15.03 -28.41
N LEU A 256 9.14 -14.52 -29.42
CA LEU A 256 9.13 -15.09 -30.78
C LEU A 256 9.74 -16.50 -30.84
N HIS A 257 10.41 -16.90 -29.76
CA HIS A 257 11.07 -18.19 -29.58
C HIS A 257 10.44 -19.01 -28.43
N GLY A 258 9.30 -18.55 -27.90
CA GLY A 258 8.58 -19.23 -26.83
C GLY A 258 7.80 -20.45 -27.32
N SER A 259 7.74 -21.48 -26.47
CA SER A 259 6.86 -22.63 -26.63
C SER A 259 5.97 -22.80 -25.39
N TYR A 260 4.79 -23.42 -25.55
CA TYR A 260 3.85 -23.62 -24.45
C TYR A 260 4.49 -24.44 -23.33
N LEU A 261 4.36 -23.95 -22.09
CA LEU A 261 4.92 -24.61 -20.92
C LEU A 261 4.00 -25.74 -20.41
N PRO A 262 4.41 -27.03 -20.49
CA PRO A 262 3.71 -28.08 -19.78
C PRO A 262 4.02 -27.98 -18.28
N ARG A 263 3.04 -27.63 -17.46
CA ARG A 263 3.17 -27.64 -15.99
C ARG A 263 2.58 -28.90 -15.36
N GLN A 264 3.01 -29.22 -14.14
CA GLN A 264 2.40 -30.30 -13.36
C GLN A 264 0.95 -29.98 -12.98
N PRO A 265 0.08 -31.00 -12.89
CA PRO A 265 -1.20 -30.88 -12.23
C PRO A 265 -1.06 -30.39 -10.77
N VAL A 266 -1.92 -29.47 -10.33
CA VAL A 266 -1.82 -28.86 -8.98
C VAL A 266 -1.97 -29.87 -7.83
N ASN A 267 -2.60 -31.02 -8.07
CA ASN A 267 -2.72 -32.10 -7.08
C ASN A 267 -1.41 -32.87 -6.86
N GLU A 268 -0.38 -32.61 -7.68
CA GLU A 268 0.96 -33.19 -7.57
C GLU A 268 1.97 -32.25 -6.90
N LEU A 269 1.56 -31.03 -6.52
CA LEU A 269 2.44 -30.03 -5.91
C LEU A 269 2.52 -30.16 -4.39
N GLY A 270 3.67 -29.79 -3.81
CA GLY A 270 3.82 -29.56 -2.37
C GLY A 270 3.22 -28.23 -1.92
N GLY A 271 3.45 -27.86 -0.66
CA GLY A 271 3.05 -26.55 -0.12
C GLY A 271 1.56 -26.41 0.20
N ARG A 272 1.26 -25.53 1.15
CA ARG A 272 -0.11 -25.21 1.55
C ARG A 272 -0.63 -23.99 0.78
N PHE A 273 -1.91 -23.95 0.51
CA PHE A 273 -2.56 -22.75 0.02
C PHE A 273 -3.87 -22.54 0.74
N PHE A 274 -3.95 -21.42 1.43
CA PHE A 274 -5.09 -21.05 2.24
C PHE A 274 -6.03 -20.15 1.46
N ILE A 275 -7.33 -20.34 1.65
CA ILE A 275 -8.34 -19.43 1.17
C ILE A 275 -9.27 -19.05 2.32
N THR A 276 -9.52 -17.76 2.47
CA THR A 276 -10.56 -17.30 3.40
C THR A 276 -11.95 -17.59 2.84
N TYR A 277 -12.92 -17.89 3.68
CA TYR A 277 -14.26 -18.30 3.26
C TYR A 277 -15.26 -17.81 4.31
N ASP A 278 -16.31 -17.11 3.90
CA ASP A 278 -17.17 -16.37 4.83
C ASP A 278 -18.66 -16.38 4.46
N SER A 279 -19.49 -15.77 5.31
CA SER A 279 -20.92 -15.61 5.03
C SER A 279 -21.23 -14.71 3.82
N GLN A 280 -20.31 -13.82 3.42
CA GLN A 280 -20.51 -12.95 2.25
C GLN A 280 -20.37 -13.71 0.93
N THR A 281 -19.56 -14.77 0.92
CA THR A 281 -19.42 -15.73 -0.17
C THR A 281 -20.79 -16.32 -0.58
N TRP A 282 -21.74 -16.35 0.36
CA TRP A 282 -23.07 -16.95 0.16
C TRP A 282 -24.22 -15.93 0.09
N ARG A 283 -23.96 -14.63 -0.01
CA ARG A 283 -25.03 -13.60 -0.01
C ARG A 283 -26.10 -13.77 -1.10
N GLY A 284 -25.82 -14.52 -2.16
CA GLY A 284 -26.82 -14.90 -3.19
C GLY A 284 -27.82 -15.96 -2.74
N TYR A 285 -27.58 -16.64 -1.62
CA TYR A 285 -28.45 -17.68 -1.07
C TYR A 285 -28.80 -17.29 0.37
N ASP A 286 -30.07 -17.08 0.70
CA ASP A 286 -30.50 -16.63 2.03
C ASP A 286 -30.40 -17.75 3.08
N MET A 287 -29.17 -18.17 3.39
CA MET A 287 -28.92 -19.36 4.19
C MET A 287 -29.32 -19.18 5.66
N ARG A 288 -29.40 -17.92 6.11
CA ARG A 288 -29.91 -17.60 7.47
C ARG A 288 -31.36 -18.02 7.64
N LYS A 289 -32.11 -18.18 6.55
CA LYS A 289 -33.51 -18.64 6.55
C LYS A 289 -33.69 -20.13 6.25
N ALA A 290 -32.62 -20.90 6.04
CA ALA A 290 -32.70 -22.34 5.86
C ALA A 290 -33.34 -23.01 7.10
N ARG A 291 -34.48 -23.69 6.94
CA ARG A 291 -35.18 -24.36 8.04
C ARG A 291 -35.63 -25.78 7.69
N SER A 292 -35.71 -26.14 6.42
CA SER A 292 -36.12 -27.46 5.95
C SER A 292 -34.94 -28.33 5.54
N GLU A 293 -35.14 -29.65 5.59
CA GLU A 293 -34.13 -30.63 5.15
C GLU A 293 -33.77 -30.46 3.66
N GLU A 294 -34.74 -30.07 2.83
CA GLU A 294 -34.53 -29.82 1.40
C GLU A 294 -33.61 -28.62 1.17
N GLU A 295 -33.83 -27.51 1.89
CA GLU A 295 -32.94 -26.34 1.86
C GLU A 295 -31.53 -26.72 2.34
N LEU A 296 -31.42 -27.43 3.48
CA LEU A 296 -30.12 -27.87 4.01
C LEU A 296 -29.38 -28.83 3.07
N ALA A 297 -30.09 -29.73 2.38
CA ALA A 297 -29.51 -30.64 1.39
C ALA A 297 -29.00 -29.87 0.15
N PHE A 298 -29.74 -28.86 -0.31
CA PHE A 298 -29.29 -27.94 -1.35
C PHE A 298 -27.99 -27.25 -0.93
N PHE A 299 -27.94 -26.69 0.28
CA PHE A 299 -26.74 -26.02 0.81
C PHE A 299 -25.53 -26.95 0.88
N ARG A 300 -25.70 -28.16 1.42
CA ARG A 300 -24.63 -29.17 1.48
C ARG A 300 -24.09 -29.50 0.09
N THR A 301 -24.97 -29.66 -0.91
CA THR A 301 -24.58 -29.94 -2.30
C THR A 301 -23.79 -28.77 -2.90
N ARG A 302 -24.21 -27.53 -2.62
CA ARG A 302 -23.50 -26.34 -3.08
C ARG A 302 -22.12 -26.23 -2.46
N LEU A 303 -22.03 -26.45 -1.15
CA LEU A 303 -20.77 -26.44 -0.41
C LEU A 303 -19.79 -27.48 -0.94
N MET A 304 -20.27 -28.70 -1.18
CA MET A 304 -19.49 -29.75 -1.84
C MET A 304 -18.95 -29.31 -3.20
N SER A 305 -19.80 -28.68 -4.02
CA SER A 305 -19.34 -28.18 -5.32
C SER A 305 -18.26 -27.10 -5.19
N ASP A 306 -18.37 -26.20 -4.22
CA ASP A 306 -17.39 -25.12 -4.02
C ASP A 306 -16.07 -25.68 -3.49
N VAL A 307 -16.11 -26.55 -2.48
CA VAL A 307 -14.91 -27.24 -1.93
C VAL A 307 -14.19 -28.02 -3.04
N MET A 308 -14.92 -28.76 -3.88
CA MET A 308 -14.30 -29.49 -4.99
C MET A 308 -13.66 -28.57 -6.04
N ARG A 309 -14.27 -27.41 -6.33
CA ARG A 309 -13.67 -26.40 -7.22
C ARG A 309 -12.40 -25.82 -6.64
N LEU A 310 -12.41 -25.46 -5.35
CA LEU A 310 -11.23 -24.96 -4.64
C LEU A 310 -10.09 -25.99 -4.65
N LYS A 311 -10.41 -27.26 -4.38
CA LYS A 311 -9.46 -28.36 -4.49
C LYS A 311 -8.86 -28.47 -5.89
N TRP A 312 -9.68 -28.37 -6.95
CA TRP A 312 -9.20 -28.42 -8.33
C TRP A 312 -8.34 -27.22 -8.72
N LEU A 313 -8.56 -26.06 -8.11
CA LEU A 313 -7.67 -24.90 -8.25
C LEU A 313 -6.35 -25.07 -7.49
N GLY A 314 -6.27 -26.06 -6.60
CA GLY A 314 -5.08 -26.37 -5.82
C GLY A 314 -5.09 -25.81 -4.40
N VAL A 315 -6.22 -25.31 -3.90
CA VAL A 315 -6.38 -24.91 -2.49
C VAL A 315 -6.28 -26.15 -1.59
N THR A 316 -5.61 -26.02 -0.45
CA THR A 316 -5.48 -27.09 0.55
C THR A 316 -6.23 -26.78 1.84
N ASP A 317 -6.36 -25.49 2.18
CA ASP A 317 -6.84 -25.02 3.48
C ASP A 317 -7.93 -23.95 3.33
N ILE A 318 -9.03 -24.10 4.06
CA ILE A 318 -10.16 -23.17 4.08
C ILE A 318 -10.24 -22.50 5.46
N MET A 319 -10.05 -21.18 5.51
CA MET A 319 -10.24 -20.37 6.72
C MET A 319 -11.68 -19.86 6.78
N TRP A 320 -12.51 -20.48 7.61
CA TRP A 320 -13.92 -20.15 7.81
C TRP A 320 -14.08 -19.00 8.82
N TRP A 321 -14.58 -17.85 8.38
CA TRP A 321 -14.86 -16.72 9.26
C TRP A 321 -16.03 -17.02 10.20
N THR A 322 -15.67 -17.30 11.45
CA THR A 322 -16.61 -17.57 12.53
C THR A 322 -17.04 -16.28 13.26
N ASP A 323 -16.34 -15.16 13.03
CA ASP A 323 -16.44 -13.81 13.66
C ASP A 323 -16.52 -13.84 15.19
N MET A 324 -15.70 -14.67 15.83
CA MET A 324 -15.83 -14.98 17.26
C MET A 324 -15.46 -13.89 18.24
N SER A 325 -14.79 -12.85 17.77
CA SER A 325 -14.51 -11.75 18.66
C SER A 325 -15.70 -10.78 18.65
N GLY A 326 -16.10 -10.43 19.87
CA GLY A 326 -17.40 -9.85 20.12
C GLY A 326 -18.51 -10.86 20.35
N ASP A 327 -19.73 -10.37 20.14
CA ASP A 327 -20.96 -11.09 20.41
C ASP A 327 -21.41 -11.98 19.24
N ARG A 328 -21.06 -11.69 17.98
CA ARG A 328 -21.62 -12.41 16.82
C ARG A 328 -20.91 -13.74 16.61
N VAL A 329 -21.63 -14.82 16.36
CA VAL A 329 -21.00 -16.13 16.09
C VAL A 329 -21.65 -16.81 14.90
N PHE A 330 -20.85 -17.22 13.91
CA PHE A 330 -21.33 -17.84 12.65
C PHE A 330 -21.27 -19.37 12.67
N HIS A 331 -21.32 -19.98 13.84
CA HIS A 331 -21.61 -21.40 14.05
C HIS A 331 -22.58 -21.55 15.24
N ASN A 332 -23.10 -22.76 15.45
CA ASN A 332 -23.85 -23.01 16.67
C ASN A 332 -22.89 -23.10 17.84
N THR A 333 -23.21 -22.44 18.95
CA THR A 333 -22.38 -22.41 20.16
C THR A 333 -23.23 -22.41 21.42
N ASP A 334 -22.75 -23.08 22.46
CA ASP A 334 -23.32 -23.04 23.81
C ASP A 334 -22.59 -22.05 24.71
N VAL A 335 -21.52 -21.41 24.22
CA VAL A 335 -20.78 -20.43 25.01
C VAL A 335 -21.69 -19.21 25.27
N PRO A 336 -21.89 -18.80 26.53
CA PRO A 336 -22.85 -17.76 26.92
C PRO A 336 -22.66 -16.42 26.19
N ASP A 337 -23.68 -15.56 26.16
CA ASP A 337 -23.58 -14.20 25.59
C ASP A 337 -23.23 -14.14 24.08
N SER A 338 -23.38 -15.26 23.36
CA SER A 338 -23.15 -15.34 21.92
C SER A 338 -24.43 -15.07 21.11
N ALA A 339 -24.37 -14.13 20.19
CA ALA A 339 -25.36 -13.81 19.18
C ALA A 339 -25.17 -14.70 17.93
N ILE A 340 -25.74 -15.90 17.98
CA ILE A 340 -25.71 -16.90 16.90
C ILE A 340 -26.38 -16.35 15.63
N GLN A 341 -25.65 -16.37 14.51
CA GLN A 341 -26.14 -15.88 13.22
C GLN A 341 -26.91 -16.95 12.42
N TYR A 342 -26.71 -18.24 12.73
CA TYR A 342 -27.35 -19.37 12.06
C TYR A 342 -28.11 -20.28 13.04
N GLY A 343 -29.26 -19.87 13.53
CA GLY A 343 -30.00 -20.65 14.54
C GLY A 343 -30.63 -21.98 14.05
N GLY A 344 -30.50 -22.33 12.77
CA GLY A 344 -31.13 -23.52 12.17
C GLY A 344 -30.20 -24.72 11.95
N PHE A 345 -28.89 -24.49 11.84
CA PHE A 345 -27.88 -25.52 11.56
C PHE A 345 -26.47 -24.98 11.84
N ASP A 346 -25.48 -25.85 11.87
CA ASP A 346 -24.08 -25.47 12.06
C ASP A 346 -23.31 -25.49 10.73
N PRO A 347 -22.99 -24.31 10.14
CA PRO A 347 -22.28 -24.23 8.86
C PRO A 347 -20.82 -24.67 8.95
N LEU A 348 -20.14 -24.44 10.09
CA LEU A 348 -18.75 -24.88 10.26
C LEU A 348 -18.69 -26.40 10.30
N LYS A 349 -19.60 -27.03 11.05
CA LYS A 349 -19.72 -28.49 11.05
C LYS A 349 -19.97 -29.05 9.65
N MET A 350 -20.92 -28.46 8.93
CA MET A 350 -21.25 -28.90 7.57
C MET A 350 -20.04 -28.77 6.62
N LEU A 351 -19.24 -27.71 6.78
CA LEU A 351 -18.00 -27.52 6.04
C LEU A 351 -16.96 -28.61 6.38
N CYS A 352 -16.75 -28.94 7.65
CA CYS A 352 -15.87 -30.04 8.05
C CYS A 352 -16.31 -31.38 7.47
N GLU A 353 -17.61 -31.70 7.50
CA GLU A 353 -18.15 -32.93 6.90
C GLU A 353 -17.86 -33.01 5.39
N VAL A 354 -18.05 -31.91 4.66
CA VAL A 354 -17.75 -31.83 3.23
C VAL A 354 -16.24 -31.89 2.95
N ALA A 355 -15.43 -31.21 3.78
CA ALA A 355 -13.99 -31.14 3.62
C ALA A 355 -13.30 -32.48 3.92
N ASP A 356 -13.80 -33.26 4.88
CA ASP A 356 -13.34 -34.64 5.12
C ASP A 356 -13.51 -35.51 3.87
N GLU A 357 -14.68 -35.45 3.22
CA GLU A 357 -14.93 -36.18 1.97
C GLU A 357 -14.01 -35.72 0.83
N ALA A 358 -13.68 -34.43 0.80
CA ALA A 358 -12.79 -33.85 -0.20
C ALA A 358 -11.30 -33.97 0.15
N GLY A 359 -10.92 -34.33 1.38
CA GLY A 359 -9.54 -34.30 1.87
C GLY A 359 -8.94 -32.88 1.86
N MET A 360 -9.69 -31.89 2.33
CA MET A 360 -9.25 -30.50 2.53
C MET A 360 -9.23 -30.15 4.01
N ASN A 361 -8.41 -29.18 4.39
CA ASN A 361 -8.34 -28.70 5.76
C ASN A 361 -9.29 -27.51 5.99
N VAL A 362 -9.80 -27.39 7.22
CA VAL A 362 -10.72 -26.34 7.66
C VAL A 362 -10.21 -25.72 8.95
N TRP A 363 -10.30 -24.40 9.01
CA TRP A 363 -9.81 -23.57 10.09
C TRP A 363 -10.90 -22.61 10.55
N ALA A 364 -11.05 -22.41 11.85
CA ALA A 364 -11.83 -21.28 12.36
C ALA A 364 -11.01 -19.99 12.22
N ALA A 365 -11.59 -18.92 11.67
CA ALA A 365 -10.99 -17.59 11.63
C ALA A 365 -11.78 -16.63 12.50
N TRP A 366 -11.07 -15.84 13.31
CA TRP A 366 -11.58 -14.87 14.26
C TRP A 366 -11.23 -13.46 13.82
N HIS A 367 -12.09 -12.49 14.13
CA HIS A 367 -11.90 -11.09 13.80
C HIS A 367 -12.24 -10.24 15.02
N SER A 368 -11.39 -9.26 15.38
CA SER A 368 -11.55 -8.39 16.56
C SER A 368 -12.87 -7.57 16.58
N MET A 369 -13.33 -7.15 17.78
CA MET A 369 -14.43 -6.23 18.12
C MET A 369 -15.86 -6.75 18.35
N ALA A 370 -16.41 -6.36 19.52
CA ALA A 370 -17.83 -6.47 19.84
C ALA A 370 -18.70 -5.39 19.19
N ARG A 371 -19.97 -5.74 18.92
CA ARG A 371 -20.99 -4.79 18.41
C ARG A 371 -22.12 -4.57 19.39
N GLY A 372 -22.46 -5.57 20.20
CA GLY A 372 -23.47 -5.45 21.26
C GLY A 372 -22.92 -4.74 22.49
N GLU A 373 -23.60 -3.68 22.95
CA GLU A 373 -23.19 -2.94 24.15
C GLU A 373 -23.31 -3.79 25.43
N GLU A 374 -24.36 -4.62 25.56
CA GLU A 374 -24.54 -5.52 26.71
C GLU A 374 -23.36 -6.50 26.85
N PHE A 375 -22.90 -7.03 25.73
CA PHE A 375 -21.71 -7.86 25.66
C PHE A 375 -20.46 -7.08 26.05
N ALA A 376 -20.29 -5.90 25.45
CA ALA A 376 -19.12 -5.05 25.68
C ALA A 376 -18.98 -4.65 27.15
N GLN A 377 -20.08 -4.38 27.85
CA GLN A 377 -20.05 -4.07 29.28
C GLN A 377 -19.42 -5.18 30.14
N LYS A 378 -19.39 -6.43 29.65
CA LYS A 378 -18.83 -7.58 30.36
C LYS A 378 -17.41 -7.95 29.94
N TYR A 379 -17.06 -7.77 28.66
CA TYR A 379 -15.85 -8.33 28.07
C TYR A 379 -14.92 -7.31 27.41
N CYS A 380 -15.33 -6.06 27.28
CA CYS A 380 -14.56 -5.02 26.59
C CYS A 380 -13.92 -4.03 27.58
N ALA A 381 -12.80 -3.48 27.16
CA ALA A 381 -12.00 -2.54 27.94
C ALA A 381 -12.77 -1.23 28.16
N LYS A 382 -12.58 -0.63 29.33
CA LYS A 382 -13.21 0.64 29.71
C LYS A 382 -12.16 1.68 30.03
N ASP A 383 -12.58 2.93 30.19
CA ASP A 383 -11.75 3.97 30.77
C ASP A 383 -11.91 4.05 32.30
N ALA A 384 -11.19 4.98 32.95
CA ALA A 384 -11.21 5.19 34.40
C ALA A 384 -12.60 5.59 34.92
N ASP A 385 -13.40 6.19 34.05
CA ASP A 385 -14.76 6.62 34.35
C ASP A 385 -15.78 5.50 34.06
N GLY A 386 -15.32 4.34 33.55
CA GLY A 386 -16.11 3.17 33.22
C GLY A 386 -16.76 3.21 31.83
N ASN A 387 -16.38 4.14 30.96
CA ASN A 387 -16.89 4.20 29.59
C ASN A 387 -16.19 3.18 28.69
N LEU A 388 -16.91 2.54 27.79
CA LEU A 388 -16.33 1.56 26.87
C LEU A 388 -15.39 2.21 25.85
N TYR A 389 -14.25 1.58 25.61
CA TYR A 389 -13.38 1.96 24.50
C TYR A 389 -14.04 1.61 23.16
N MET A 390 -14.19 2.62 22.30
CA MET A 390 -14.77 2.49 20.97
C MET A 390 -13.74 2.72 19.87
N TYR A 391 -13.72 1.82 18.90
CA TYR A 391 -13.01 1.99 17.65
C TYR A 391 -13.99 2.29 16.50
N GLY A 392 -13.58 3.21 15.62
CA GLY A 392 -14.36 3.57 14.42
C GLY A 392 -15.80 4.03 14.71
N GLY A 393 -16.10 4.45 15.94
CA GLY A 393 -17.41 4.91 16.39
C GLY A 393 -18.52 3.84 16.48
N ARG A 394 -18.22 2.55 16.29
CA ARG A 394 -19.25 1.50 16.21
C ARG A 394 -18.89 0.13 16.78
N SER A 395 -17.66 -0.04 17.25
CA SER A 395 -17.08 -1.32 17.63
C SER A 395 -16.38 -1.18 18.98
N TYR A 396 -16.55 -2.14 19.89
CA TYR A 396 -15.95 -2.12 21.22
C TYR A 396 -14.76 -3.07 21.31
N ALA A 397 -13.65 -2.58 21.85
CA ALA A 397 -12.40 -3.35 21.97
C ALA A 397 -12.45 -4.32 23.15
N GLU A 398 -12.18 -5.60 22.90
CA GLU A 398 -12.07 -6.61 23.95
C GLU A 398 -10.94 -6.29 24.92
N ASP A 399 -11.19 -6.56 26.21
CA ASP A 399 -10.18 -6.51 27.26
C ASP A 399 -9.41 -7.83 27.33
N VAL A 400 -8.18 -7.83 26.80
CA VAL A 400 -7.34 -9.03 26.69
C VAL A 400 -6.67 -9.46 28.00
N LEU A 401 -6.67 -8.61 29.04
CA LEU A 401 -6.21 -8.99 30.38
C LEU A 401 -7.34 -9.54 31.25
N SER A 402 -8.59 -9.23 30.93
CA SER A 402 -9.76 -9.75 31.64
C SER A 402 -9.75 -11.28 31.73
N PRO A 403 -9.77 -11.84 32.96
CA PRO A 403 -9.94 -13.29 33.14
C PRO A 403 -11.28 -13.80 32.59
N LEU A 404 -12.30 -12.95 32.53
CA LEU A 404 -13.61 -13.30 31.96
C LEU A 404 -13.53 -13.45 30.45
N TRP A 405 -12.82 -12.55 29.77
CA TRP A 405 -12.59 -12.64 28.32
C TRP A 405 -11.73 -13.86 27.98
N ARG A 406 -10.59 -14.04 28.64
CA ARG A 406 -9.73 -15.23 28.41
C ARG A 406 -10.47 -16.54 28.65
N GLY A 407 -11.25 -16.61 29.74
CA GLY A 407 -12.09 -17.78 30.01
C GLY A 407 -13.15 -18.05 28.93
N ARG A 408 -13.70 -17.01 28.31
CA ARG A 408 -14.60 -17.16 27.15
C ARG A 408 -13.85 -17.72 25.95
N VAL A 409 -12.66 -17.19 25.63
CA VAL A 409 -11.83 -17.67 24.52
C VAL A 409 -11.47 -19.15 24.71
N HIS A 410 -11.05 -19.54 25.90
CA HIS A 410 -10.78 -20.95 26.24
C HIS A 410 -12.01 -21.83 26.08
N ALA A 411 -13.19 -21.38 26.53
CA ALA A 411 -14.44 -22.13 26.37
C ALA A 411 -14.81 -22.35 24.89
N MET A 412 -14.49 -21.39 24.02
CA MET A 412 -14.69 -21.53 22.58
C MET A 412 -13.71 -22.53 21.95
N ILE A 413 -12.44 -22.50 22.36
CA ILE A 413 -11.44 -23.49 21.92
C ILE A 413 -11.84 -24.91 22.40
N ASP A 414 -12.31 -25.03 23.64
CA ASP A 414 -12.84 -26.30 24.17
C ASP A 414 -14.03 -26.81 23.34
N GLU A 415 -14.96 -25.93 22.98
CA GLU A 415 -16.08 -26.28 22.12
C GLU A 415 -15.62 -26.72 20.72
N TYR A 416 -14.60 -26.08 20.14
CA TYR A 416 -14.02 -26.50 18.87
C TYR A 416 -13.39 -27.89 18.93
N ALA A 417 -12.59 -28.14 19.96
CA ALA A 417 -12.00 -29.46 20.18
C ALA A 417 -13.08 -30.54 20.35
N GLU A 418 -14.14 -30.27 21.13
CA GLU A 418 -15.22 -31.22 21.38
C GLU A 418 -16.10 -31.46 20.14
N ARG A 419 -16.51 -30.40 19.45
CA ARG A 419 -17.50 -30.48 18.36
C ARG A 419 -16.88 -30.81 17.01
N TYR A 420 -15.70 -30.29 16.73
CA TYR A 420 -15.06 -30.34 15.41
C TYR A 420 -13.80 -31.18 15.39
N GLY A 421 -13.11 -31.38 16.53
CA GLY A 421 -11.85 -32.13 16.61
C GLY A 421 -11.92 -33.62 16.21
N ALA A 422 -13.13 -34.17 16.06
CA ALA A 422 -13.32 -35.52 15.50
C ALA A 422 -13.21 -35.57 13.95
N HIS A 423 -13.29 -34.42 13.28
CA HIS A 423 -13.11 -34.30 11.83
C HIS A 423 -11.62 -34.18 11.49
N GLU A 424 -11.12 -35.01 10.58
CA GLU A 424 -9.72 -34.98 10.16
C GLU A 424 -9.38 -33.65 9.45
N SER A 425 -10.36 -33.06 8.77
CA SER A 425 -10.25 -31.76 8.11
C SER A 425 -10.07 -30.60 9.08
N PHE A 426 -10.63 -30.63 10.29
CA PHE A 426 -10.54 -29.50 11.21
C PHE A 426 -9.17 -29.44 11.89
N LYS A 427 -8.48 -28.31 11.74
CA LYS A 427 -7.09 -28.18 12.22
C LYS A 427 -6.91 -27.27 13.42
N GLY A 428 -7.73 -26.22 13.54
CA GLY A 428 -7.52 -25.24 14.59
C GLY A 428 -8.08 -23.86 14.30
N VAL A 429 -7.46 -22.86 14.93
CA VAL A 429 -7.76 -21.44 14.71
C VAL A 429 -6.75 -20.91 13.70
N GLY A 430 -7.21 -20.66 12.48
CA GLY A 430 -6.34 -20.33 11.35
C GLY A 430 -5.92 -18.87 11.30
N CYS A 431 -6.63 -17.97 11.97
CA CYS A 431 -6.29 -16.56 12.06
C CYS A 431 -7.05 -15.91 13.23
N TYR A 432 -6.38 -14.99 13.93
CA TYR A 432 -7.03 -13.95 14.71
C TYR A 432 -6.66 -12.60 14.09
N ASP A 433 -7.58 -12.09 13.28
CA ASP A 433 -7.42 -10.90 12.47
C ASP A 433 -7.73 -9.61 13.24
N GLU A 434 -6.98 -8.57 12.90
CA GLU A 434 -7.07 -7.22 13.43
C GLU A 434 -6.96 -7.15 14.96
N LEU A 435 -6.14 -8.03 15.56
CA LEU A 435 -5.97 -8.08 17.02
C LEU A 435 -5.46 -6.75 17.60
N TRP A 436 -4.82 -5.89 16.81
CA TRP A 436 -4.43 -4.54 17.23
C TRP A 436 -5.63 -3.62 17.55
N PHE A 437 -6.87 -4.03 17.29
CA PHE A 437 -8.05 -3.35 17.81
C PHE A 437 -8.39 -3.71 19.25
N THR A 438 -7.90 -4.85 19.75
CA THR A 438 -8.05 -5.21 21.17
C THR A 438 -7.30 -4.22 22.05
N TYR A 439 -7.79 -4.05 23.27
CA TYR A 439 -7.27 -3.04 24.19
C TYR A 439 -7.13 -3.65 25.57
N CYS A 440 -6.30 -3.05 26.41
CA CYS A 440 -6.34 -3.31 27.84
C CYS A 440 -7.08 -2.15 28.48
N ASP A 441 -7.68 -2.37 29.64
CA ASP A 441 -8.34 -1.32 30.41
C ASP A 441 -7.29 -0.43 31.10
N PHE A 442 -6.61 0.40 30.31
CA PHE A 442 -5.47 1.19 30.78
C PHE A 442 -5.84 2.31 31.74
N LEU A 443 -7.12 2.60 31.93
CA LEU A 443 -7.59 3.63 32.85
C LEU A 443 -8.35 3.03 34.05
N GLY A 444 -8.69 1.74 34.02
CA GLY A 444 -9.40 1.00 35.05
C GLY A 444 -8.51 0.00 35.78
N ASP A 445 -8.88 -1.30 35.74
CA ASP A 445 -8.31 -2.35 36.59
C ASP A 445 -6.93 -2.89 36.15
N ASP A 446 -6.45 -2.53 34.95
CA ASP A 446 -5.11 -2.94 34.50
C ASP A 446 -3.98 -2.01 34.96
N LEU A 447 -4.28 -0.91 35.65
CA LEU A 447 -3.26 0.01 36.19
C LEU A 447 -2.29 -0.69 37.17
N ASP A 448 -2.79 -1.63 37.96
CA ASP A 448 -1.95 -2.42 38.87
C ASP A 448 -1.00 -3.34 38.11
N ALA A 449 -1.43 -3.89 36.96
CA ALA A 449 -0.57 -4.68 36.09
C ALA A 449 0.51 -3.82 35.45
N PHE A 450 0.19 -2.58 35.04
CA PHE A 450 1.18 -1.65 34.51
C PHE A 450 2.21 -1.21 35.57
N ASP A 451 1.79 -0.98 36.82
CA ASP A 451 2.72 -0.69 37.93
C ASP A 451 3.63 -1.89 38.22
N ALA A 452 3.08 -3.10 38.27
CA ALA A 452 3.86 -4.33 38.46
C ALA A 452 4.89 -4.52 37.34
N PHE A 453 4.48 -4.41 36.08
CA PHE A 453 5.35 -4.46 34.91
C PHE A 453 6.49 -3.43 35.01
N SER A 454 6.15 -2.18 35.38
CA SER A 454 7.13 -1.10 35.47
C SER A 454 8.15 -1.32 36.57
N ARG A 455 7.71 -1.81 37.75
CA ARG A 455 8.62 -2.14 38.86
C ARG A 455 9.53 -3.30 38.52
N GLU A 456 9.01 -4.34 37.90
CA GLU A 456 9.78 -5.53 37.54
C GLU A 456 10.82 -5.23 36.47
N ARG A 457 10.41 -4.56 35.39
CA ARG A 457 11.28 -4.31 34.23
C ARG A 457 12.20 -3.12 34.42
N PHE A 458 11.75 -2.09 35.14
CA PHE A 458 12.47 -0.83 35.23
C PHE A 458 12.85 -0.39 36.64
N GLY A 459 12.36 -1.07 37.68
CA GLY A 459 12.63 -0.72 39.08
C GLY A 459 11.87 0.51 39.58
N GLU A 460 10.90 1.01 38.81
CA GLU A 460 10.20 2.27 39.05
C GLU A 460 8.68 2.07 39.15
N ALA A 461 8.06 2.80 40.08
CA ALA A 461 6.61 2.85 40.26
C ALA A 461 5.96 3.81 39.26
N LEU A 462 4.68 3.58 38.93
CA LEU A 462 3.92 4.58 38.17
C LEU A 462 3.91 5.93 38.90
N PRO A 463 3.97 7.04 38.16
CA PRO A 463 3.89 8.37 38.73
C PRO A 463 2.44 8.69 39.10
N ALA A 464 2.25 9.66 40.02
CA ALA A 464 0.92 10.00 40.53
C ALA A 464 -0.01 10.59 39.45
N ASP A 465 0.55 11.14 38.37
CA ASP A 465 -0.16 11.75 37.23
C ASP A 465 -0.39 10.77 36.07
N ILE A 466 -0.11 9.48 36.24
CA ILE A 466 -0.19 8.51 35.12
C ILE A 466 -1.57 8.43 34.49
N GLY A 467 -2.65 8.55 35.29
CA GLY A 467 -4.02 8.56 34.78
C GLY A 467 -4.30 9.74 33.85
N GLU A 468 -3.74 10.92 34.16
CA GLU A 468 -3.87 12.11 33.29
C GLU A 468 -3.12 11.91 31.97
N LYS A 469 -1.94 11.28 32.01
CA LYS A 469 -1.15 10.95 30.81
C LYS A 469 -1.87 9.92 29.93
N LEU A 470 -2.40 8.85 30.52
CA LEU A 470 -3.11 7.80 29.78
C LEU A 470 -4.42 8.32 29.16
N ALA A 471 -5.08 9.28 29.80
CA ALA A 471 -6.29 9.92 29.27
C ALA A 471 -6.04 10.69 27.96
N LEU A 472 -4.79 11.06 27.65
CA LEU A 472 -4.43 11.68 26.38
C LEU A 472 -4.60 10.73 25.19
N GLN A 473 -4.53 9.41 25.40
CA GLN A 473 -4.64 8.40 24.33
C GLN A 473 -3.72 8.75 23.14
N ARG A 474 -4.27 8.85 21.93
CA ARG A 474 -3.53 9.19 20.70
C ARG A 474 -2.86 10.57 20.74
N GLU A 475 -3.32 11.47 21.61
CA GLU A 475 -2.74 12.79 21.83
C GLU A 475 -1.50 12.75 22.75
N TRP A 476 -1.13 11.58 23.30
CA TRP A 476 0.13 11.43 24.03
C TRP A 476 1.32 11.35 23.06
N THR A 477 1.75 12.50 22.55
CA THR A 477 2.78 12.62 21.52
C THR A 477 4.17 12.98 22.05
N ASP A 478 4.31 13.30 23.34
CA ASP A 478 5.61 13.61 23.97
C ASP A 478 6.54 12.38 23.98
N THR A 479 7.48 12.34 23.04
CA THR A 479 8.45 11.25 22.89
C THR A 479 9.55 11.25 23.95
N GLU A 480 9.77 12.38 24.63
CA GLU A 480 10.75 12.47 25.72
C GLU A 480 10.22 11.86 27.01
N ASP A 481 8.90 11.78 27.17
CA ASP A 481 8.25 11.13 28.31
C ASP A 481 8.53 9.63 28.35
N VAL A 482 9.35 9.21 29.33
CA VAL A 482 9.68 7.79 29.54
C VAL A 482 8.44 6.94 29.80
N TRP A 483 7.38 7.51 30.39
CA TRP A 483 6.16 6.76 30.68
C TRP A 483 5.37 6.43 29.43
N ARG A 484 5.47 7.26 28.37
CA ARG A 484 4.91 6.94 27.04
C ARG A 484 5.58 5.71 26.46
N ARG A 485 6.92 5.68 26.53
CA ARG A 485 7.74 4.57 26.03
C ARG A 485 7.47 3.27 26.80
N ARG A 486 7.44 3.34 28.13
CA ARG A 486 7.08 2.19 28.99
C ARG A 486 5.65 1.70 28.76
N TYR A 487 4.72 2.62 28.48
CA TYR A 487 3.36 2.26 28.12
C TYR A 487 3.29 1.49 26.79
N ILE A 488 4.00 1.94 25.75
CA ILE A 488 4.12 1.19 24.48
C ILE A 488 4.62 -0.23 24.74
N LEU A 489 5.67 -0.39 25.56
CA LEU A 489 6.23 -1.70 25.91
C LEU A 489 5.26 -2.56 26.75
N PHE A 490 4.48 -1.95 27.65
CA PHE A 490 3.46 -2.66 28.42
C PHE A 490 2.35 -3.20 27.52
N LYS A 491 1.92 -2.42 26.52
CA LYS A 491 0.95 -2.87 25.51
C LYS A 491 1.48 -4.05 24.72
N GLN A 492 2.73 -3.94 24.25
CA GLN A 492 3.43 -5.03 23.58
C GLN A 492 3.46 -6.30 24.42
N TRP A 493 3.87 -6.19 25.69
CA TRP A 493 3.86 -7.30 26.62
C TRP A 493 2.47 -7.92 26.77
N THR A 494 1.43 -7.10 26.88
CA THR A 494 0.06 -7.59 27.09
C THR A 494 -0.46 -8.38 25.90
N ILE A 495 -0.26 -7.89 24.68
CA ILE A 495 -0.68 -8.59 23.46
C ILE A 495 0.12 -9.88 23.29
N THR A 496 1.43 -9.85 23.55
CA THR A 496 2.28 -11.04 23.50
C THR A 496 1.87 -12.08 24.54
N ASP A 497 1.57 -11.67 25.78
CA ASP A 497 1.11 -12.58 26.84
C ASP A 497 -0.24 -13.23 26.51
N TYR A 498 -1.19 -12.43 26.04
CA TYR A 498 -2.50 -12.93 25.63
C TYR A 498 -2.38 -13.95 24.48
N LEU A 499 -1.62 -13.62 23.44
CA LEU A 499 -1.43 -14.54 22.31
C LEU A 499 -0.68 -15.80 22.71
N ASN A 500 0.30 -15.71 23.61
CA ASN A 500 0.97 -16.89 24.14
C ASN A 500 -0.05 -17.81 24.85
N ASP A 501 -0.91 -17.26 25.71
CA ASP A 501 -1.98 -18.02 26.37
C ASP A 501 -2.92 -18.70 25.37
N VAL A 502 -3.36 -17.99 24.32
CA VAL A 502 -4.25 -18.55 23.29
C VAL A 502 -3.57 -19.66 22.47
N ILE A 503 -2.31 -19.46 22.07
CA ILE A 503 -1.53 -20.45 21.32
C ILE A 503 -1.32 -21.70 22.17
N ASP A 504 -0.80 -21.54 23.39
CA ASP A 504 -0.58 -22.65 24.33
C ASP A 504 -1.88 -23.41 24.62
N TYR A 505 -3.01 -22.70 24.76
CA TYR A 505 -4.30 -23.33 24.98
C TYR A 505 -4.77 -24.13 23.76
N CYS A 506 -4.64 -23.61 22.54
CA CYS A 506 -4.91 -24.36 21.31
C CYS A 506 -4.07 -25.64 21.22
N HIS A 507 -2.75 -25.52 21.42
CA HIS A 507 -1.85 -26.68 21.39
C HIS A 507 -2.18 -27.70 22.47
N SER A 508 -2.65 -27.28 23.66
CA SER A 508 -3.11 -28.19 24.72
C SER A 508 -4.33 -29.03 24.35
N LYS A 509 -5.03 -28.66 23.27
CA LYS A 509 -6.20 -29.35 22.71
C LYS A 509 -5.89 -30.05 21.39
N ASP A 510 -4.61 -30.24 21.06
CA ASP A 510 -4.14 -30.80 19.79
C ASP A 510 -4.65 -30.01 18.56
N MET A 511 -4.81 -28.69 18.69
CA MET A 511 -5.22 -27.78 17.62
C MET A 511 -4.06 -26.85 17.22
N GLU A 512 -3.92 -26.59 15.92
CA GLU A 512 -2.94 -25.63 15.37
C GLU A 512 -3.45 -24.16 15.50
N PHE A 513 -2.52 -23.20 15.46
CA PHE A 513 -2.81 -21.77 15.52
C PHE A 513 -2.04 -20.95 14.47
N GLY A 514 -2.77 -20.15 13.67
CA GLY A 514 -2.21 -19.15 12.77
C GLY A 514 -2.21 -17.76 13.39
N LEU A 515 -1.03 -17.12 13.43
CA LEU A 515 -0.83 -15.82 14.10
C LEU A 515 -0.62 -14.69 13.08
N GLU A 516 -1.45 -13.66 13.15
CA GLU A 516 -1.22 -12.44 12.39
C GLU A 516 -0.11 -11.57 13.02
N ILE A 517 0.81 -11.09 12.18
CA ILE A 517 1.85 -10.13 12.57
C ILE A 517 1.85 -8.92 11.63
N LEU A 518 2.07 -7.74 12.20
CA LEU A 518 2.02 -6.48 11.48
C LEU A 518 3.24 -5.61 11.79
N ALA A 519 3.80 -4.93 10.79
CA ALA A 519 4.84 -3.94 10.99
C ALA A 519 4.19 -2.58 11.32
N THR A 520 3.94 -2.33 12.60
CA THR A 520 3.10 -1.23 13.08
C THR A 520 3.73 0.15 12.89
N ALA A 521 5.05 0.26 12.74
CA ALA A 521 5.71 1.54 12.44
C ALA A 521 5.33 2.15 11.07
N HIS A 522 4.66 1.40 10.19
CA HIS A 522 4.14 1.93 8.92
C HIS A 522 2.88 2.79 9.07
N TYR A 523 2.42 3.02 10.30
CA TYR A 523 1.19 3.74 10.58
C TYR A 523 1.46 4.86 11.60
N SER A 524 0.83 6.02 11.39
CA SER A 524 1.00 7.19 12.29
C SER A 524 0.57 6.90 13.73
N SER A 525 -0.51 6.12 13.88
CA SER A 525 -1.00 5.67 15.19
C SER A 525 -0.45 4.29 15.58
N GLY A 526 0.57 3.79 14.89
CA GLY A 526 1.10 2.45 15.09
C GLY A 526 1.56 2.16 16.51
N TRP A 527 2.06 3.19 17.22
CA TRP A 527 2.44 3.06 18.62
C TRP A 527 1.26 2.66 19.53
N CYS A 528 0.03 3.00 19.14
CA CYS A 528 -1.20 2.64 19.87
C CYS A 528 -1.57 1.17 19.71
N TRP A 529 -0.94 0.43 18.79
CA TRP A 529 -1.36 -0.94 18.46
C TRP A 529 -0.66 -1.99 19.33
N GLY A 530 0.49 -1.65 19.92
CA GLY A 530 1.14 -2.51 20.90
C GLY A 530 1.52 -3.89 20.38
N MET A 531 1.92 -4.04 19.12
CA MET A 531 2.45 -5.32 18.62
C MET A 531 3.99 -5.30 18.64
N ASP A 532 4.57 -6.34 19.23
CA ASP A 532 5.99 -6.65 19.11
C ASP A 532 6.15 -7.86 18.18
N SER A 533 6.19 -7.59 16.88
CA SER A 533 6.13 -8.62 15.85
C SER A 533 7.31 -9.61 15.89
N VAL A 534 8.43 -9.23 16.53
CA VAL A 534 9.58 -10.12 16.73
C VAL A 534 9.28 -11.12 17.85
N GLU A 535 8.78 -10.67 18.99
CA GLU A 535 8.41 -11.59 20.08
C GLU A 535 7.21 -12.45 19.70
N LEU A 536 6.22 -11.88 18.99
CA LEU A 536 5.07 -12.62 18.47
C LEU A 536 5.49 -13.76 17.54
N ALA A 537 6.43 -13.52 16.63
CA ALA A 537 6.96 -14.56 15.74
C ALA A 537 7.67 -15.71 16.48
N ARG A 538 8.11 -15.49 17.72
CA ARG A 538 8.81 -16.48 18.56
C ARG A 538 7.89 -17.30 19.47
N LEU A 539 6.59 -16.98 19.52
CA LEU A 539 5.62 -17.69 20.37
C LEU A 539 5.33 -19.14 19.92
N GLY A 540 5.81 -19.55 18.75
CA GLY A 540 5.64 -20.93 18.27
C GLY A 540 4.31 -21.21 17.60
N ALA A 541 3.61 -20.20 17.08
CA ALA A 541 2.48 -20.39 16.18
C ALA A 541 2.87 -21.25 14.97
N ASP A 542 1.95 -22.09 14.50
CA ASP A 542 2.19 -23.05 13.42
C ASP A 542 2.52 -22.36 12.09
N TYR A 543 1.97 -21.17 11.89
CA TYR A 543 2.35 -20.26 10.82
C TYR A 543 2.03 -18.81 11.15
N LEU A 544 2.68 -17.90 10.43
CA LEU A 544 2.49 -16.46 10.56
C LEU A 544 1.70 -15.93 9.36
N ILE A 545 0.79 -15.00 9.60
CA ILE A 545 0.04 -14.31 8.55
C ILE A 545 0.54 -12.89 8.46
N CYS A 546 0.83 -12.43 7.25
CA CYS A 546 1.25 -11.06 7.02
C CYS A 546 0.79 -10.51 5.66
N SER A 547 0.81 -9.18 5.58
CA SER A 547 0.60 -8.40 4.35
C SER A 547 1.66 -8.74 3.27
N PRO A 548 1.37 -8.59 1.97
CA PRO A 548 2.35 -8.83 0.91
C PRO A 548 3.31 -7.63 0.77
N GLY A 549 3.11 -6.57 1.56
CA GLY A 549 3.85 -5.33 1.49
C GLY A 549 5.35 -5.50 1.71
N LEU A 550 6.11 -4.47 1.33
CA LEU A 550 7.53 -4.32 1.65
C LEU A 550 7.71 -3.92 3.12
N THR A 551 7.38 -4.84 4.02
CA THR A 551 7.48 -4.68 5.47
C THR A 551 8.33 -5.80 6.06
N ALA A 552 8.91 -5.57 7.24
CA ALA A 552 9.82 -6.53 7.87
C ALA A 552 9.14 -7.86 8.26
N VAL A 553 7.83 -7.88 8.46
CA VAL A 553 7.06 -9.10 8.77
C VAL A 553 6.95 -10.07 7.59
N ALA A 554 7.21 -9.62 6.36
CA ALA A 554 7.02 -10.42 5.16
C ALA A 554 8.12 -11.46 4.90
N PHE A 555 9.17 -11.55 5.74
CA PHE A 555 10.39 -12.33 5.48
C PHE A 555 10.68 -13.44 6.49
N TYR A 556 9.70 -13.78 7.33
CA TYR A 556 9.76 -14.97 8.19
C TYR A 556 9.50 -16.26 7.38
N PRO A 557 10.27 -17.34 7.58
CA PRO A 557 10.14 -18.57 6.78
C PRO A 557 8.80 -19.30 6.89
N ASN A 558 8.15 -19.26 8.06
CA ASN A 558 6.84 -19.87 8.31
C ASN A 558 5.67 -18.90 8.03
N SER A 559 5.91 -17.82 7.26
CA SER A 559 4.83 -16.90 6.90
C SER A 559 4.02 -17.42 5.71
N VAL A 560 2.74 -17.10 5.71
CA VAL A 560 1.88 -17.06 4.54
C VAL A 560 1.48 -15.61 4.31
N ARG A 561 1.51 -15.20 3.05
CA ARG A 561 1.22 -13.82 2.67
C ARG A 561 -0.15 -13.79 2.03
N TRP A 562 -0.99 -12.89 2.51
CA TRP A 562 -2.19 -12.52 1.78
C TRP A 562 -1.90 -11.29 0.93
N ALA A 563 -2.74 -10.97 -0.05
CA ALA A 563 -2.87 -9.62 -0.59
C ALA A 563 -4.29 -9.14 -0.35
N HIS A 564 -4.48 -7.83 -0.25
CA HIS A 564 -5.78 -7.27 0.08
C HIS A 564 -6.63 -7.09 -1.17
N ALA A 565 -7.93 -6.88 -0.96
CA ALA A 565 -8.92 -6.77 -2.02
C ALA A 565 -8.70 -5.61 -3.03
N HIS A 566 -7.69 -4.76 -2.90
CA HIS A 566 -7.34 -3.72 -3.88
C HIS A 566 -6.05 -4.02 -4.67
N ASP A 567 -5.24 -5.00 -4.24
CA ASP A 567 -3.99 -5.32 -4.91
C ASP A 567 -4.23 -5.95 -6.30
N GLY A 568 -3.37 -5.58 -7.27
CA GLY A 568 -3.31 -6.18 -8.61
C GLY A 568 -2.69 -7.59 -8.62
N TRP A 569 -2.88 -8.33 -9.71
CA TRP A 569 -2.33 -9.69 -9.82
C TRP A 569 -0.82 -9.72 -9.98
N ASP A 570 -0.23 -8.65 -10.50
CA ASP A 570 1.20 -8.40 -10.48
C ASP A 570 1.76 -8.42 -9.05
N ILE A 571 1.08 -7.77 -8.09
CA ILE A 571 1.43 -7.81 -6.65
C ILE A 571 1.25 -9.23 -6.13
N TYR A 572 0.08 -9.86 -6.32
CA TYR A 572 -0.16 -11.24 -5.87
C TYR A 572 0.92 -12.21 -6.36
N ASN A 573 1.31 -12.12 -7.63
CA ASN A 573 2.27 -13.04 -8.20
C ASN A 573 3.72 -12.71 -7.81
N THR A 574 4.11 -11.45 -7.63
CA THR A 574 5.51 -11.09 -7.36
C THR A 574 5.81 -10.90 -5.89
N HIS A 575 4.99 -10.16 -5.15
CA HIS A 575 5.22 -9.87 -3.73
C HIS A 575 5.04 -11.10 -2.84
N CYS A 576 4.10 -11.98 -3.19
CA CYS A 576 3.93 -13.22 -2.46
C CYS A 576 4.95 -14.28 -2.89
N PHE A 577 5.68 -14.12 -4.01
CA PHE A 577 6.68 -15.08 -4.48
C PHE A 577 7.97 -14.98 -3.67
N ARG A 578 7.91 -15.46 -2.43
CA ARG A 578 8.99 -15.42 -1.44
C ARG A 578 9.01 -16.69 -0.60
N PRO A 579 10.15 -17.00 0.04
CA PRO A 579 10.28 -18.14 0.94
C PRO A 579 9.16 -18.18 1.97
N SER A 580 8.41 -19.28 1.98
CA SER A 580 7.21 -19.46 2.81
C SER A 580 6.82 -20.93 2.82
N ILE A 581 5.87 -21.29 3.69
CA ILE A 581 5.20 -22.60 3.65
C ILE A 581 4.12 -22.70 2.56
N GLY A 582 3.87 -21.60 1.85
CA GLY A 582 2.86 -21.47 0.81
C GLY A 582 2.22 -20.08 0.75
N GLY A 583 0.99 -20.01 0.24
CA GLY A 583 0.28 -18.74 0.01
C GLY A 583 -1.08 -18.66 0.69
N THR A 584 -1.64 -17.45 0.80
CA THR A 584 -3.01 -17.22 1.25
C THR A 584 -3.74 -16.30 0.28
N TYR A 585 -5.04 -16.55 0.07
CA TYR A 585 -5.90 -15.71 -0.74
C TYR A 585 -7.12 -15.19 0.05
N PHE A 586 -7.33 -13.87 0.00
CA PHE A 586 -8.46 -13.22 0.64
C PHE A 586 -9.68 -13.17 -0.31
N THR A 587 -10.77 -13.87 -0.02
CA THR A 587 -11.88 -14.04 -0.97
C THR A 587 -12.83 -12.87 -1.07
N PHE A 588 -12.72 -11.87 -0.19
CA PHE A 588 -13.54 -10.68 -0.26
C PHE A 588 -13.39 -10.02 -1.65
N ASN A 589 -14.47 -10.12 -2.42
CA ASN A 589 -14.70 -9.44 -3.71
C ASN A 589 -13.86 -9.91 -4.91
N GLN A 590 -12.77 -10.66 -4.74
CA GLN A 590 -11.83 -10.90 -5.84
C GLN A 590 -11.98 -12.25 -6.57
N LEU A 591 -12.25 -13.36 -5.87
CA LEU A 591 -12.52 -14.64 -6.55
C LEU A 591 -14.01 -14.77 -6.88
N TRP A 592 -14.87 -14.55 -5.88
CA TRP A 592 -16.28 -14.94 -5.99
C TRP A 592 -17.14 -13.96 -6.78
N ARG A 593 -16.90 -12.64 -6.72
CA ARG A 593 -17.73 -11.71 -7.50
C ARG A 593 -17.48 -11.82 -9.00
N PRO A 594 -16.23 -11.94 -9.49
CA PRO A 594 -15.99 -12.20 -10.92
C PRO A 594 -16.39 -13.62 -11.36
N VAL A 595 -16.18 -14.65 -10.52
CA VAL A 595 -16.59 -16.03 -10.85
C VAL A 595 -18.12 -16.21 -10.81
N MET A 596 -18.84 -15.49 -9.95
CA MET A 596 -20.31 -15.57 -9.85
C MET A 596 -21.04 -14.59 -10.78
N TYR A 597 -20.45 -13.43 -11.10
CA TYR A 597 -21.09 -12.38 -11.91
C TYR A 597 -20.42 -12.13 -13.27
N GLY A 598 -19.31 -12.80 -13.59
CA GLY A 598 -18.67 -12.74 -14.91
C GLY A 598 -17.82 -11.49 -15.19
N ASN A 599 -17.47 -10.72 -14.15
CA ASN A 599 -16.87 -9.39 -14.31
C ASN A 599 -15.34 -9.39 -14.57
N ASN A 600 -14.69 -10.52 -14.80
CA ASN A 600 -13.30 -10.54 -15.28
C ASN A 600 -12.99 -11.94 -15.83
N PRO A 601 -12.83 -12.12 -17.15
CA PRO A 601 -12.59 -13.44 -17.75
C PRO A 601 -11.26 -14.07 -17.30
N ASP A 602 -10.24 -13.26 -16.97
CA ASP A 602 -8.88 -13.73 -16.69
C ASP A 602 -8.61 -14.00 -15.21
N VAL A 603 -9.46 -13.53 -14.30
CA VAL A 603 -9.29 -13.72 -12.84
C VAL A 603 -9.11 -15.18 -12.44
N ALA A 604 -9.91 -16.10 -13.01
CA ALA A 604 -9.79 -17.52 -12.67
C ALA A 604 -8.44 -18.11 -13.09
N HIS A 605 -7.93 -17.67 -14.24
CA HIS A 605 -6.63 -18.07 -14.76
C HIS A 605 -5.49 -17.50 -13.90
N GLN A 606 -5.54 -16.21 -13.56
CA GLN A 606 -4.55 -15.57 -12.70
C GLN A 606 -4.55 -16.14 -11.28
N ALA A 607 -5.72 -16.46 -10.73
CA ALA A 607 -5.86 -17.13 -9.45
C ALA A 607 -5.21 -18.51 -9.45
N ALA A 608 -5.51 -19.33 -10.47
CA ALA A 608 -4.91 -20.66 -10.63
C ALA A 608 -3.38 -20.56 -10.75
N ARG A 609 -2.89 -19.61 -11.54
CA ARG A 609 -1.46 -19.33 -11.70
C ARG A 609 -0.80 -18.95 -10.38
N HIS A 610 -1.40 -18.03 -9.63
CA HIS A 610 -0.91 -17.61 -8.32
C HIS A 610 -0.86 -18.79 -7.34
N ILE A 611 -1.95 -19.56 -7.21
CA ILE A 611 -2.01 -20.75 -6.33
C ILE A 611 -0.91 -21.74 -6.71
N GLN A 612 -0.78 -22.02 -8.00
CA GLN A 612 0.22 -22.94 -8.51
C GLN A 612 1.64 -22.48 -8.18
N ASN A 613 1.95 -21.21 -8.42
CA ASN A 613 3.27 -20.63 -8.15
C ASN A 613 3.62 -20.71 -6.65
N GLN A 614 2.67 -20.35 -5.77
CA GLN A 614 2.88 -20.38 -4.32
C GLN A 614 3.11 -21.80 -3.80
N ARG A 615 2.38 -22.78 -4.32
CA ARG A 615 2.51 -24.19 -3.90
C ARG A 615 3.79 -24.84 -4.41
N GLU A 616 4.09 -24.63 -5.69
CA GLU A 616 5.29 -25.17 -6.32
C GLU A 616 6.56 -24.65 -5.61
N TRP A 617 6.59 -23.36 -5.24
CA TRP A 617 7.74 -22.71 -4.60
C TRP A 617 7.73 -22.68 -3.06
N ALA A 618 6.73 -23.27 -2.41
CA ALA A 618 6.74 -23.45 -0.97
C ALA A 618 8.00 -24.19 -0.51
N GLY A 619 8.62 -23.75 0.59
CA GLY A 619 9.88 -24.28 1.11
C GLY A 619 11.14 -23.76 0.40
N GLY A 620 11.01 -22.88 -0.59
CA GLY A 620 12.16 -22.27 -1.26
C GLY A 620 13.05 -21.44 -0.31
N GLU A 621 14.35 -21.39 -0.60
CA GLU A 621 15.33 -20.60 0.14
C GLU A 621 15.52 -19.23 -0.50
N SER A 622 15.67 -18.16 0.30
CA SER A 622 15.97 -16.83 -0.23
C SER A 622 17.38 -16.75 -0.82
N LEU A 623 17.49 -16.12 -1.99
CA LEU A 623 18.76 -15.75 -2.59
C LEU A 623 19.16 -14.30 -2.33
N ALA A 624 18.39 -13.55 -1.54
CA ALA A 624 18.81 -12.22 -1.11
C ALA A 624 20.10 -12.30 -0.27
N ARG A 625 21.04 -11.39 -0.56
CA ARG A 625 22.31 -11.25 0.18
C ARG A 625 22.44 -9.93 0.91
N ALA A 626 21.47 -9.03 0.70
CA ALA A 626 21.35 -7.76 1.38
C ALA A 626 19.98 -7.66 2.06
N ALA A 627 19.96 -7.08 3.26
CA ALA A 627 18.72 -6.70 3.93
C ALA A 627 18.83 -5.32 4.57
N VAL A 628 17.73 -4.56 4.54
CA VAL A 628 17.57 -3.33 5.32
C VAL A 628 17.06 -3.68 6.71
N LEU A 629 17.67 -3.10 7.74
CA LEU A 629 17.28 -3.28 9.13
C LEU A 629 16.19 -2.29 9.51
N HIS A 630 15.16 -2.76 10.21
CA HIS A 630 14.03 -1.98 10.72
C HIS A 630 13.89 -2.14 12.24
N HIS A 631 13.89 -1.02 12.98
CA HIS A 631 13.67 -1.05 14.44
C HIS A 631 12.36 -0.37 14.82
N GLN A 632 11.26 -1.10 14.66
CA GLN A 632 9.90 -0.65 14.97
C GLN A 632 9.77 0.02 16.34
N ASN A 633 10.26 -0.62 17.41
CA ASN A 633 10.15 -0.07 18.76
C ASN A 633 10.87 1.28 18.90
N ALA A 634 12.10 1.42 18.37
CA ALA A 634 12.81 2.69 18.40
C ALA A 634 12.04 3.77 17.64
N LEU A 635 11.53 3.46 16.45
CA LEU A 635 10.71 4.39 15.66
C LEU A 635 9.47 4.87 16.43
N GLN A 636 8.70 3.95 17.00
CA GLN A 636 7.47 4.28 17.75
C GLN A 636 7.73 5.07 19.04
N MET A 637 8.88 4.84 19.68
CA MET A 637 9.25 5.51 20.93
C MET A 637 9.90 6.87 20.69
N LEU A 638 10.70 7.02 19.63
CA LEU A 638 11.47 8.23 19.34
C LEU A 638 10.75 9.23 18.42
N LEU A 639 9.75 8.78 17.67
CA LEU A 639 9.02 9.59 16.71
C LEU A 639 7.54 9.72 17.10
N GLU A 640 6.99 10.90 16.87
CA GLU A 640 5.55 11.15 16.93
C GLU A 640 4.84 10.41 15.79
N ASP A 641 5.34 10.55 14.56
CA ASP A 641 4.92 9.79 13.38
C ASP A 641 6.11 9.02 12.78
N PRO A 642 6.12 7.68 12.84
CA PRO A 642 7.19 6.87 12.28
C PRO A 642 7.15 6.75 10.74
N ARG A 643 6.03 7.07 10.09
CA ARG A 643 5.83 6.83 8.65
C ARG A 643 6.90 7.46 7.76
N PRO A 644 7.29 8.75 7.94
CA PRO A 644 8.30 9.36 7.09
C PRO A 644 9.62 8.60 7.09
N GLU A 645 10.03 8.05 8.25
CA GLU A 645 11.24 7.25 8.32
C GLU A 645 11.05 5.87 7.67
N THR A 646 9.91 5.22 7.87
CA THR A 646 9.63 3.95 7.16
C THR A 646 9.58 4.11 5.65
N ASN A 647 9.09 5.25 5.13
CA ASN A 647 9.09 5.56 3.70
C ASN A 647 10.53 5.72 3.17
N ARG A 648 11.41 6.34 3.96
CA ARG A 648 12.84 6.46 3.64
C ARG A 648 13.55 5.10 3.63
N GLU A 649 13.23 4.21 4.58
CA GLU A 649 13.71 2.81 4.57
C GLU A 649 13.20 2.07 3.33
N GLN A 650 11.93 2.26 2.93
CA GLN A 650 11.38 1.70 1.70
C GLN A 650 12.04 2.26 0.43
N ALA A 651 12.41 3.54 0.40
CA ALA A 651 13.14 4.13 -0.73
C ALA A 651 14.52 3.50 -0.93
N VAL A 652 15.23 3.17 0.17
CA VAL A 652 16.49 2.41 0.12
C VAL A 652 16.27 1.02 -0.48
N ILE A 653 15.24 0.30 -0.02
CA ILE A 653 14.89 -1.02 -0.58
C ILE A 653 14.57 -0.91 -2.06
N LYS A 654 13.74 0.07 -2.45
CA LYS A 654 13.34 0.31 -3.83
C LYS A 654 14.53 0.53 -4.74
N ALA A 655 15.48 1.38 -4.31
CA ALA A 655 16.72 1.62 -5.03
C ALA A 655 17.50 0.32 -5.24
N VAL A 656 17.73 -0.47 -4.19
CA VAL A 656 18.47 -1.74 -4.31
C VAL A 656 17.72 -2.76 -5.19
N GLN A 657 16.39 -2.84 -5.04
CA GLN A 657 15.53 -3.75 -5.80
C GLN A 657 15.48 -3.41 -7.29
N SER A 658 15.92 -2.25 -7.76
CA SER A 658 16.03 -2.00 -9.20
C SER A 658 17.07 -2.91 -9.89
N HIS A 659 17.95 -3.56 -9.11
CA HIS A 659 19.01 -4.41 -9.65
C HIS A 659 19.15 -5.79 -8.99
N GLN A 660 18.76 -5.98 -7.74
CA GLN A 660 18.97 -7.26 -7.05
C GLN A 660 17.93 -7.51 -5.96
N PRO A 661 17.68 -8.76 -5.54
CA PRO A 661 16.81 -9.03 -4.41
C PRO A 661 17.36 -8.40 -3.12
N CYS A 662 16.52 -7.65 -2.42
CA CYS A 662 16.79 -7.06 -1.13
C CYS A 662 15.60 -7.30 -0.20
N GLU A 663 15.88 -7.73 1.02
CA GLU A 663 14.85 -8.01 2.03
C GLU A 663 14.78 -6.91 3.08
N TYR A 664 13.69 -6.92 3.84
CA TYR A 664 13.48 -6.03 4.96
C TYR A 664 13.32 -6.87 6.22
N ILE A 665 14.10 -6.62 7.26
CA ILE A 665 14.07 -7.45 8.47
C ILE A 665 14.09 -6.59 9.72
N PHE A 666 13.54 -7.11 10.81
CA PHE A 666 13.64 -6.44 12.10
C PHE A 666 15.07 -6.54 12.64
N THR A 667 15.61 -5.44 13.16
CA THR A 667 16.94 -5.43 13.80
C THR A 667 17.04 -6.44 14.95
N ARG A 668 15.93 -6.69 15.65
CA ARG A 668 15.85 -7.62 16.78
C ARG A 668 15.71 -9.09 16.37
N ALA A 669 15.44 -9.39 15.09
CA ALA A 669 15.34 -10.76 14.57
C ALA A 669 16.73 -11.34 14.27
N THR A 670 17.60 -11.38 15.28
CA THR A 670 19.02 -11.69 15.14
C THR A 670 19.29 -13.10 14.60
N GLU A 671 18.34 -14.02 14.78
CA GLU A 671 18.33 -15.36 14.16
C GLU A 671 18.36 -15.33 12.63
N THR A 672 17.96 -14.22 12.01
CA THR A 672 17.90 -14.08 10.54
C THR A 672 19.17 -13.47 9.93
N HIS A 673 20.00 -12.80 10.73
CA HIS A 673 21.13 -11.99 10.23
C HIS A 673 22.15 -12.84 9.45
N GLY A 674 22.39 -14.08 9.87
CA GLY A 674 23.34 -15.00 9.24
C GLY A 674 23.00 -15.39 7.80
N ARG A 675 21.80 -15.07 7.31
CA ARG A 675 21.39 -15.30 5.90
C ARG A 675 22.01 -14.31 4.93
N TYR A 676 22.47 -13.17 5.41
CA TYR A 676 22.92 -12.05 4.58
C TYR A 676 24.43 -11.87 4.63
N ARG A 677 24.98 -11.31 3.56
CA ARG A 677 26.38 -10.83 3.54
C ARG A 677 26.45 -9.35 3.90
N LEU A 678 25.37 -8.61 3.63
CA LEU A 678 25.23 -7.19 3.89
C LEU A 678 23.96 -6.90 4.69
N LEU A 679 24.10 -6.15 5.78
CA LEU A 679 22.98 -5.49 6.47
C LEU A 679 23.09 -3.98 6.25
N ILE A 680 21.97 -3.31 5.99
CA ILE A 680 21.90 -1.87 5.75
C ILE A 680 21.15 -1.25 6.93
N ALA A 681 21.81 -0.35 7.66
CA ALA A 681 21.30 0.28 8.87
C ALA A 681 20.99 1.75 8.64
N GLY A 682 19.71 2.13 8.70
CA GLY A 682 19.27 3.52 8.78
C GLY A 682 19.46 4.12 10.19
N PRO A 683 19.22 5.43 10.36
CA PRO A 683 19.46 6.13 11.62
C PRO A 683 18.79 5.52 12.85
N TYR A 684 17.53 5.10 12.72
CA TYR A 684 16.77 4.56 13.85
C TYR A 684 16.92 3.05 14.00
N SER A 685 17.39 2.35 12.97
CA SER A 685 17.45 0.89 13.03
C SER A 685 18.53 0.36 13.96
N VAL A 686 19.50 1.20 14.36
CA VAL A 686 20.63 0.89 15.24
C VAL A 686 20.77 1.82 16.44
N ARG A 687 19.72 2.61 16.70
CA ARG A 687 19.63 3.49 17.87
C ARG A 687 18.87 2.80 18.99
N GLY A 688 19.39 2.91 20.21
CA GLY A 688 18.69 2.46 21.41
C GLY A 688 18.61 0.94 21.55
N LEU A 689 19.54 0.20 20.94
CA LEU A 689 19.52 -1.26 20.96
C LEU A 689 19.74 -1.82 22.37
N SER A 690 19.22 -3.01 22.66
CA SER A 690 19.66 -3.74 23.84
C SER A 690 21.13 -4.15 23.68
N GLU A 691 21.84 -4.34 24.79
CA GLU A 691 23.24 -4.82 24.76
C GLU A 691 23.37 -6.18 24.04
N GLU A 692 22.35 -7.03 24.13
CA GLU A 692 22.29 -8.32 23.42
C GLU A 692 22.22 -8.12 21.90
N VAL A 693 21.29 -7.29 21.41
CA VAL A 693 21.15 -7.03 19.96
C VAL A 693 22.38 -6.32 19.40
N MET A 694 22.96 -5.39 20.16
CA MET A 694 24.22 -4.73 19.80
C MET A 694 25.38 -5.75 19.71
N ALA A 695 25.44 -6.71 20.63
CA ALA A 695 26.44 -7.77 20.61
C ALA A 695 26.25 -8.70 19.41
N ASP A 696 25.02 -9.05 19.05
CA ASP A 696 24.71 -9.88 17.88
C ASP A 696 25.07 -9.18 16.56
N LEU A 697 24.75 -7.90 16.40
CA LEU A 697 25.15 -7.11 15.23
C LEU A 697 26.68 -7.00 15.13
N ARG A 698 27.37 -6.80 16.26
CA ARG A 698 28.84 -6.84 16.29
C ARG A 698 29.35 -8.22 15.90
N GLY A 699 28.78 -9.28 16.44
CA GLY A 699 29.16 -10.67 16.13
C GLY A 699 28.99 -11.00 14.64
N PHE A 700 27.92 -10.51 14.02
CA PHE A 700 27.73 -10.59 12.57
C PHE A 700 28.89 -9.94 11.79
N ILE A 701 29.27 -8.71 12.17
CA ILE A 701 30.38 -7.99 11.51
C ILE A 701 31.71 -8.72 11.76
N GLU A 702 32.02 -9.06 13.01
CA GLU A 702 33.26 -9.72 13.39
C GLU A 702 33.41 -11.11 12.72
N GLY A 703 32.28 -11.78 12.47
CA GLY A 703 32.18 -13.06 11.76
C GLY A 703 32.33 -12.99 10.24
N GLY A 704 32.51 -11.80 9.65
CA GLY A 704 32.71 -11.61 8.21
C GLY A 704 31.59 -10.87 7.49
N GLY A 705 30.49 -10.55 8.18
CA GLY A 705 29.40 -9.74 7.64
C GLY A 705 29.82 -8.30 7.38
N THR A 706 29.14 -7.64 6.45
CA THR A 706 29.31 -6.20 6.19
C THR A 706 28.09 -5.42 6.64
N MET A 707 28.32 -4.28 7.28
CA MET A 707 27.27 -3.33 7.66
C MET A 707 27.40 -2.06 6.82
N LEU A 708 26.34 -1.62 6.14
CA LEU A 708 26.25 -0.31 5.50
C LEU A 708 25.44 0.63 6.41
N SER A 709 26.14 1.50 7.14
CA SER A 709 25.54 2.43 8.11
C SER A 709 25.21 3.76 7.46
N LEU A 710 23.93 4.04 7.26
CA LEU A 710 23.39 5.22 6.56
C LEU A 710 23.15 6.37 7.54
N ASN A 711 24.19 7.16 7.77
CA ASN A 711 24.16 8.35 8.61
C ASN A 711 23.56 8.09 10.00
N ALA A 712 23.85 6.93 10.59
CA ALA A 712 23.24 6.47 11.82
C ALA A 712 24.09 6.73 13.06
N ASP A 713 23.43 7.12 14.14
CA ASP A 713 24.01 7.15 15.49
C ASP A 713 23.76 5.79 16.14
N TRP A 714 24.83 5.05 16.35
CA TRP A 714 24.76 3.74 16.98
C TRP A 714 24.72 3.92 18.48
N SER A 715 23.75 3.32 19.15
CA SER A 715 23.66 3.38 20.60
C SER A 715 23.03 2.14 21.20
N ALA A 716 23.40 1.87 22.45
CA ALA A 716 22.79 0.84 23.28
C ALA A 716 22.06 1.51 24.46
N SER A 717 20.93 0.95 24.89
CA SER A 717 20.13 1.51 25.97
C SER A 717 19.28 0.43 26.65
N ARG A 718 18.55 0.81 27.70
CA ARG A 718 17.45 -0.01 28.23
C ARG A 718 16.29 -0.02 27.24
N ALA A 719 15.36 -0.97 27.40
CA ALA A 719 14.23 -1.12 26.47
C ALA A 719 13.34 0.14 26.35
N ASP A 720 13.26 0.96 27.40
CA ASP A 720 12.54 2.25 27.41
C ASP A 720 13.40 3.43 26.89
N LEU A 721 14.56 3.14 26.30
CA LEU A 721 15.54 4.11 25.80
C LEU A 721 16.12 5.04 26.88
N THR A 722 16.10 4.61 28.15
CA THR A 722 16.88 5.24 29.22
C THR A 722 18.30 4.69 29.26
N ASP A 723 19.22 5.45 29.87
CA ASP A 723 20.64 5.09 29.97
C ASP A 723 21.30 4.84 28.59
N GLU A 724 20.91 5.61 27.57
CA GLU A 724 21.45 5.51 26.21
C GLU A 724 22.95 5.85 26.18
N ARG A 725 23.74 4.93 25.61
CA ARG A 725 25.18 5.03 25.45
C ARG A 725 25.53 5.01 23.96
N ASP A 726 26.19 6.07 23.51
CA ASP A 726 26.74 6.15 22.16
C ASP A 726 27.84 5.10 21.93
N ALA A 727 27.69 4.34 20.85
CA ALA A 727 28.60 3.33 20.35
C ALA A 727 29.13 3.64 18.93
N THR A 728 28.80 4.80 18.37
CA THR A 728 29.15 5.19 16.99
C THR A 728 30.65 5.17 16.75
N ALA A 729 31.42 5.77 17.64
CA ALA A 729 32.88 5.77 17.57
C ALA A 729 33.45 4.34 17.63
N GLU A 730 32.80 3.44 18.37
CA GLU A 730 33.24 2.06 18.56
C GLU A 730 32.88 1.14 17.39
N ILE A 731 31.74 1.38 16.72
CA ILE A 731 31.26 0.55 15.62
C ILE A 731 31.67 1.12 14.27
N VAL A 732 31.32 2.39 14.00
CA VAL A 732 31.49 3.01 12.68
C VAL A 732 32.92 3.55 12.49
N GLY A 733 33.60 3.93 13.57
CA GLY A 733 34.96 4.48 13.49
C GLY A 733 35.04 5.97 13.20
N VAL A 734 33.95 6.68 13.42
CA VAL A 734 33.88 8.13 13.29
C VAL A 734 33.26 8.75 14.55
N ARG A 735 33.56 10.02 14.81
CA ARG A 735 32.74 10.85 15.69
C ARG A 735 32.02 11.90 14.87
N TYR A 736 30.74 12.06 15.15
CA TYR A 736 29.94 13.09 14.54
C TYR A 736 30.03 14.39 15.35
N GLY A 737 30.26 15.49 14.64
CA GLY A 737 30.19 16.84 15.18
C GLY A 737 28.93 17.57 14.71
N ASP A 738 29.00 18.90 14.72
CA ASP A 738 27.87 19.77 14.36
C ASP A 738 27.41 19.55 12.90
N ALA A 739 26.15 19.91 12.64
CA ALA A 739 25.60 19.99 11.29
C ALA A 739 26.44 20.96 10.43
N LEU A 740 26.69 20.58 9.18
CA LEU A 740 27.38 21.45 8.23
C LEU A 740 26.39 22.44 7.59
N PRO A 741 26.84 23.65 7.21
CA PRO A 741 25.98 24.61 6.51
C PRO A 741 25.41 24.03 5.21
N GLU A 742 24.18 24.42 4.89
CA GLU A 742 23.55 24.08 3.61
C GLU A 742 24.40 24.60 2.45
N ALA A 743 24.87 23.67 1.62
CA ALA A 743 25.65 23.96 0.44
C ALA A 743 25.54 22.76 -0.51
N PRO A 744 25.39 23.01 -1.83
CA PRO A 744 25.41 21.93 -2.80
C PRO A 744 26.75 21.22 -2.71
N CYS A 745 26.72 19.90 -2.79
CA CYS A 745 27.93 19.09 -2.75
C CYS A 745 27.82 17.96 -3.75
N SER A 746 28.97 17.50 -4.21
CA SER A 746 29.07 16.39 -5.13
C SER A 746 30.21 15.49 -4.69
N PHE A 747 30.14 14.23 -5.09
CA PHE A 747 31.26 13.31 -5.03
C PHE A 747 31.33 12.50 -6.33
N ALA A 748 32.51 12.00 -6.64
CA ALA A 748 32.73 11.08 -7.74
C ALA A 748 32.98 9.68 -7.17
N ALA A 749 32.30 8.68 -7.72
CA ALA A 749 32.49 7.27 -7.44
C ALA A 749 32.65 6.55 -8.77
N GLU A 750 33.87 6.08 -9.06
CA GLU A 750 34.23 5.51 -10.36
C GLU A 750 33.90 6.50 -11.51
N ASP A 751 33.04 6.10 -12.45
CA ASP A 751 32.59 6.92 -13.59
C ASP A 751 31.29 7.69 -13.32
N LEU A 752 30.73 7.60 -12.10
CA LEU A 752 29.48 8.25 -11.70
C LEU A 752 29.77 9.48 -10.82
N ARG A 753 29.18 10.62 -11.19
CA ARG A 753 29.20 11.84 -10.36
C ARG A 753 27.82 12.04 -9.75
N VAL A 754 27.74 11.98 -8.42
CA VAL A 754 26.49 12.22 -7.68
C VAL A 754 26.49 13.68 -7.22
N THR A 755 25.43 14.41 -7.54
CA THR A 755 25.23 15.80 -7.09
C THR A 755 24.06 15.84 -6.14
N LEU A 756 24.28 16.39 -4.95
CA LEU A 756 23.29 16.45 -3.89
C LEU A 756 22.76 17.89 -3.75
N PRO A 757 21.44 18.06 -3.52
CA PRO A 757 20.84 19.36 -3.22
C PRO A 757 21.49 20.04 -2.00
N ALA A 758 21.48 21.38 -1.98
CA ALA A 758 22.09 22.14 -0.88
C ALA A 758 21.49 21.84 0.50
N ALA A 759 20.21 21.47 0.54
CA ALA A 759 19.48 21.10 1.73
C ALA A 759 19.78 19.66 2.23
N THR A 760 20.64 18.90 1.53
CA THR A 760 21.00 17.55 1.97
C THR A 760 21.71 17.62 3.31
N ALA A 761 21.13 16.97 4.32
CA ALA A 761 21.69 16.97 5.67
C ALA A 761 23.11 16.39 5.67
N ARG A 762 24.07 17.16 6.19
CA ARG A 762 25.46 16.74 6.39
C ARG A 762 25.93 17.14 7.78
N ARG A 763 26.92 16.43 8.30
CA ARG A 763 27.52 16.70 9.61
C ARG A 763 29.03 16.58 9.55
N ALA A 764 29.71 17.28 10.46
CA ALA A 764 31.15 17.15 10.59
C ALA A 764 31.51 15.72 11.00
N VAL A 765 32.52 15.14 10.34
CA VAL A 765 32.97 13.76 10.58
C VAL A 765 34.43 13.78 10.98
N GLU A 766 34.72 13.41 12.23
CA GLU A 766 36.07 13.08 12.68
C GLU A 766 36.33 11.59 12.42
N VAL A 767 37.21 11.28 11.47
CA VAL A 767 37.61 9.92 11.15
C VAL A 767 38.63 9.43 12.18
N LEU A 768 38.35 8.31 12.85
CA LEU A 768 39.21 7.75 13.89
C LEU A 768 40.28 6.80 13.33
N GLU A 769 41.30 6.54 14.15
CA GLU A 769 42.36 5.58 13.81
C GLU A 769 41.77 4.21 13.45
N GLY A 770 42.27 3.63 12.35
CA GLY A 770 41.76 2.35 11.82
C GLY A 770 40.57 2.47 10.87
N THR A 771 40.13 3.70 10.54
CA THR A 771 39.04 3.97 9.59
C THR A 771 39.57 4.64 8.32
N GLU A 772 39.20 4.12 7.17
CA GLU A 772 39.58 4.60 5.84
C GLU A 772 38.48 5.50 5.25
N VAL A 773 38.86 6.59 4.57
CA VAL A 773 37.92 7.38 3.75
C VAL A 773 37.89 6.80 2.35
N LEU A 774 36.76 6.23 1.95
CA LEU A 774 36.56 5.67 0.60
C LEU A 774 36.20 6.76 -0.41
N ILE A 775 35.31 7.68 -0.01
CA ILE A 775 34.83 8.77 -0.85
C ILE A 775 34.79 10.04 -0.01
N ALA A 776 35.31 11.14 -0.57
CA ALA A 776 35.16 12.48 -0.04
C ALA A 776 34.29 13.32 -0.97
N PHE A 777 33.56 14.28 -0.41
CA PHE A 777 32.95 15.34 -1.18
C PHE A 777 34.03 16.23 -1.83
N GLU A 778 33.66 16.98 -2.86
CA GLU A 778 34.56 17.91 -3.55
C GLU A 778 35.14 19.00 -2.63
N ASP A 779 34.50 19.29 -1.49
CA ASP A 779 35.00 20.18 -0.44
C ASP A 779 36.02 19.52 0.51
N GLY A 780 36.32 18.24 0.31
CA GLY A 780 37.28 17.44 1.09
C GLY A 780 36.69 16.78 2.34
N THR A 781 35.41 17.00 2.66
CA THR A 781 34.77 16.34 3.80
C THR A 781 34.49 14.86 3.51
N PRO A 782 34.67 13.93 4.47
CA PRO A 782 34.39 12.51 4.26
C PRO A 782 32.90 12.27 3.97
N ALA A 783 32.61 11.62 2.84
CA ALA A 783 31.25 11.22 2.46
C ALA A 783 31.00 9.76 2.82
N VAL A 784 31.97 8.88 2.55
CA VAL A 784 31.90 7.45 2.80
C VAL A 784 33.20 6.95 3.45
N THR A 785 33.09 6.20 4.54
CA THR A 785 34.22 5.59 5.23
C THR A 785 34.08 4.08 5.33
N ARG A 786 35.18 3.40 5.64
CA ARG A 786 35.22 1.98 5.95
C ARG A 786 36.04 1.73 7.19
N ARG A 787 35.50 0.91 8.09
CA ARG A 787 36.23 0.37 9.25
C ARG A 787 36.20 -1.15 9.23
N ALA A 788 37.37 -1.76 9.37
CA ALA A 788 37.47 -3.19 9.59
C ALA A 788 37.13 -3.54 11.05
N LEU A 789 36.32 -4.57 11.26
CA LEU A 789 36.00 -5.13 12.57
C LEU A 789 35.95 -6.66 12.45
N GLY A 790 36.89 -7.34 13.12
CA GLY A 790 37.07 -8.78 12.96
C GLY A 790 37.36 -9.16 11.50
N GLN A 791 36.58 -10.09 10.93
CA GLN A 791 36.70 -10.52 9.54
C GLN A 791 35.85 -9.69 8.57
N GLY A 792 34.92 -8.87 9.07
CA GLY A 792 34.02 -8.03 8.28
C GLY A 792 34.37 -6.55 8.35
N SER A 793 33.39 -5.72 7.98
CA SER A 793 33.58 -4.27 8.02
C SER A 793 32.27 -3.49 8.13
N VAL A 794 32.39 -2.27 8.64
CA VAL A 794 31.33 -1.24 8.59
C VAL A 794 31.70 -0.23 7.52
N VAL A 795 30.80 0.01 6.58
CA VAL A 795 30.87 1.09 5.59
C VAL A 795 29.92 2.19 6.05
N GLY A 796 30.44 3.34 6.43
CA GLY A 796 29.65 4.48 6.90
C GLY A 796 29.36 5.45 5.75
N VAL A 797 28.10 5.87 5.58
CA VAL A 797 27.68 6.96 4.70
C VAL A 797 27.28 8.14 5.57
N HIS A 798 27.88 9.32 5.38
CA HIS A 798 27.81 10.41 6.38
C HIS A 798 26.99 11.63 5.92
N PHE A 799 25.92 11.39 5.16
CA PHE A 799 24.97 12.41 4.71
C PHE A 799 23.55 11.82 4.64
N GLY A 800 22.54 12.68 4.52
CA GLY A 800 21.11 12.35 4.52
C GLY A 800 20.62 11.58 3.27
N LEU A 801 21.29 10.49 2.91
CA LEU A 801 21.02 9.68 1.72
C LEU A 801 19.57 9.20 1.65
N MET A 802 19.02 8.66 2.74
CA MET A 802 17.68 8.07 2.72
C MET A 802 16.60 9.12 2.44
N THR A 803 16.81 10.34 2.95
CA THR A 803 15.94 11.49 2.66
C THR A 803 16.00 11.89 1.19
N GLU A 804 17.19 11.94 0.59
CA GLU A 804 17.31 12.30 -0.84
C GLU A 804 16.77 11.21 -1.77
N LEU A 805 16.86 9.93 -1.38
CA LEU A 805 16.24 8.83 -2.13
C LEU A 805 14.71 8.89 -2.08
N GLU A 806 14.12 9.21 -0.92
CA GLU A 806 12.67 9.30 -0.77
C GLU A 806 12.05 10.44 -1.61
N LYS A 807 12.77 11.56 -1.76
CA LYS A 807 12.38 12.64 -2.68
C LYS A 807 12.37 12.21 -4.15
N GLY A 808 13.22 11.25 -4.54
CA GLY A 808 13.31 10.74 -5.92
C GLY A 808 13.95 11.71 -6.93
N GLU A 809 14.54 12.81 -6.47
CA GLU A 809 15.08 13.87 -7.35
C GLU A 809 16.53 13.63 -7.81
N THR A 810 17.20 12.60 -7.28
CA THR A 810 18.62 12.31 -7.56
C THR A 810 18.80 10.85 -8.03
N PRO A 811 18.49 10.52 -9.30
CA PRO A 811 18.57 9.15 -9.81
C PRO A 811 20.00 8.57 -9.76
N GLU A 812 21.03 9.41 -9.88
CA GLU A 812 22.43 9.00 -9.75
C GLU A 812 22.74 8.49 -8.34
N LEU A 813 22.05 8.99 -7.30
CA LEU A 813 22.23 8.51 -5.93
C LEU A 813 21.65 7.11 -5.74
N ALA A 814 20.48 6.84 -6.35
CA ALA A 814 19.88 5.51 -6.36
C ALA A 814 20.78 4.51 -7.09
N GLN A 815 21.28 4.88 -8.28
CA GLN A 815 22.23 4.07 -9.04
C GLN A 815 23.51 3.78 -8.24
N TRP A 816 24.09 4.81 -7.62
CA TRP A 816 25.28 4.67 -6.78
C TRP A 816 25.04 3.71 -5.61
N LEU A 817 23.93 3.86 -4.89
CA LEU A 817 23.59 2.98 -3.77
C LEU A 817 23.50 1.53 -4.25
N SER A 818 22.82 1.26 -5.36
CA SER A 818 22.63 -0.10 -5.86
C SER A 818 23.92 -0.74 -6.33
N MET A 819 24.79 0.01 -7.02
CA MET A 819 26.15 -0.44 -7.35
C MET A 819 26.93 -0.79 -6.09
N GLN A 820 26.84 0.06 -5.06
CA GLN A 820 27.60 -0.15 -3.85
C GLN A 820 27.09 -1.34 -3.03
N VAL A 821 25.77 -1.50 -2.96
CA VAL A 821 25.16 -2.67 -2.32
C VAL A 821 25.53 -3.94 -3.08
N ALA A 822 25.49 -3.95 -4.41
CA ALA A 822 25.91 -5.10 -5.22
C ALA A 822 27.38 -5.47 -5.01
N GLN A 823 28.28 -4.48 -4.92
CA GLN A 823 29.69 -4.72 -4.62
C GLN A 823 29.89 -5.37 -3.24
N LEU A 824 29.18 -4.88 -2.22
CA LEU A 824 29.32 -5.34 -0.84
C LEU A 824 28.61 -6.68 -0.60
N SER A 825 27.46 -6.93 -1.23
CA SER A 825 26.69 -8.16 -1.05
C SER A 825 27.07 -9.29 -2.00
N GLN A 826 27.67 -8.96 -3.16
CA GLN A 826 28.02 -9.91 -4.22
C GLN A 826 26.88 -10.88 -4.54
N PRO A 827 25.73 -10.38 -5.04
CA PRO A 827 24.55 -11.21 -5.25
C PRO A 827 24.81 -12.28 -6.32
N GLU A 828 24.15 -13.43 -6.21
CA GLU A 828 24.18 -14.43 -7.29
C GLU A 828 23.15 -14.14 -8.40
N VAL A 829 22.16 -13.29 -8.12
CA VAL A 829 21.15 -12.83 -9.09
C VAL A 829 21.22 -11.31 -9.16
N TYR A 830 21.43 -10.78 -10.37
CA TYR A 830 21.54 -9.34 -10.63
C TYR A 830 20.86 -8.99 -11.95
N CYS A 831 20.26 -7.81 -12.05
CA CYS A 831 19.56 -7.33 -13.23
C CYS A 831 20.06 -5.93 -13.61
N GLU A 832 20.30 -5.72 -14.90
CA GLU A 832 20.56 -4.42 -15.52
C GLU A 832 19.29 -3.91 -16.23
N GLY A 833 19.13 -2.59 -16.34
CA GLY A 833 17.97 -1.96 -16.98
C GLY A 833 17.21 -1.03 -16.04
N THR A 834 16.03 -0.58 -16.47
CA THR A 834 15.15 0.35 -15.74
C THR A 834 13.69 -0.04 -15.91
N GLY A 835 12.80 0.52 -15.09
CA GLY A 835 11.35 0.30 -15.18
C GLY A 835 10.86 -1.01 -14.54
N PHE A 836 11.67 -1.66 -13.70
CA PHE A 836 11.29 -2.86 -12.97
C PHE A 836 11.98 -2.95 -11.60
N ARG A 837 11.51 -3.88 -10.76
CA ARG A 837 12.09 -4.28 -9.48
C ARG A 837 12.22 -5.79 -9.38
N VAL A 838 13.34 -6.24 -8.82
CA VAL A 838 13.60 -7.63 -8.42
C VAL A 838 13.01 -7.87 -7.04
N MET A 839 11.75 -8.31 -6.99
CA MET A 839 10.97 -8.44 -5.75
C MET A 839 11.41 -9.59 -4.85
N GLY A 840 12.05 -10.59 -5.44
CA GLY A 840 12.56 -11.77 -4.77
C GLY A 840 13.29 -12.68 -5.73
N ALA A 841 14.25 -13.43 -5.19
CA ALA A 841 14.86 -14.56 -5.87
C ALA A 841 14.95 -15.73 -4.90
N GLN A 842 14.61 -16.92 -5.38
CA GLN A 842 14.48 -18.11 -4.58
C GLN A 842 15.19 -19.30 -5.22
N ARG A 843 15.61 -20.23 -4.37
CA ARG A 843 16.17 -21.52 -4.76
C ARG A 843 15.33 -22.66 -4.17
N LYS A 844 15.06 -23.68 -4.97
CA LYS A 844 14.52 -24.96 -4.48
C LYS A 844 15.24 -26.11 -5.17
N GLY A 845 16.08 -26.83 -4.44
CA GLY A 845 17.03 -27.77 -5.04
C GLY A 845 17.99 -27.06 -6.00
N ASP A 846 18.02 -27.49 -7.27
CA ASP A 846 18.84 -26.87 -8.33
C ASP A 846 18.03 -25.87 -9.21
N TRP A 847 16.79 -25.56 -8.82
CA TRP A 847 15.92 -24.60 -9.50
C TRP A 847 16.09 -23.20 -8.92
N ILE A 848 16.04 -22.20 -9.80
CA ILE A 848 16.11 -20.78 -9.44
C ILE A 848 14.87 -20.06 -9.95
N GLY A 849 14.23 -19.27 -9.12
CA GLY A 849 13.06 -18.47 -9.47
C GLY A 849 13.31 -17.01 -9.14
N VAL A 850 13.03 -16.09 -10.08
CA VAL A 850 13.24 -14.65 -9.91
C VAL A 850 11.96 -13.91 -10.28
N ALA A 851 11.41 -13.16 -9.33
CA ALA A 851 10.20 -12.36 -9.52
C ALA A 851 10.54 -10.91 -9.88
N LEU A 852 10.04 -10.46 -11.03
CA LEU A 852 10.21 -9.11 -11.55
C LEU A 852 8.85 -8.40 -11.56
N PHE A 853 8.78 -7.28 -10.85
CA PHE A 853 7.63 -6.39 -10.80
C PHE A 853 7.90 -5.15 -11.66
N PRO A 854 7.02 -4.79 -12.61
CA PRO A 854 7.23 -3.61 -13.43
C PRO A 854 6.91 -2.33 -12.66
N GLU A 855 7.76 -1.32 -12.81
CA GLU A 855 7.39 0.07 -12.50
C GLU A 855 6.86 0.78 -13.75
N GLU A 856 7.32 0.33 -14.91
CA GLU A 856 6.90 0.78 -16.23
C GLU A 856 6.73 -0.44 -17.14
N VAL A 857 5.78 -0.35 -18.07
CA VAL A 857 5.57 -1.35 -19.11
C VAL A 857 5.53 -0.70 -20.50
N PRO A 858 6.20 -1.29 -21.51
CA PRO A 858 7.09 -2.43 -21.39
C PRO A 858 8.42 -2.06 -20.68
N SER A 859 9.02 -3.00 -19.97
CA SER A 859 10.38 -2.88 -19.43
C SER A 859 11.22 -4.09 -19.82
N VAL A 860 12.53 -3.89 -19.94
CA VAL A 860 13.48 -4.95 -20.28
C VAL A 860 14.55 -5.02 -19.19
N ALA A 861 14.62 -6.16 -18.53
CA ALA A 861 15.67 -6.49 -17.58
C ALA A 861 16.70 -7.39 -18.27
N LYS A 862 17.97 -7.03 -18.22
CA LYS A 862 19.03 -7.97 -18.56
C LYS A 862 19.47 -8.68 -17.28
N MET A 863 19.04 -9.93 -17.14
CA MET A 863 19.20 -10.73 -15.92
C MET A 863 20.45 -11.61 -15.98
N HIS A 864 21.16 -11.67 -14.86
CA HIS A 864 22.38 -12.43 -14.64
C HIS A 864 22.17 -13.42 -13.48
N VAL A 865 22.54 -14.69 -13.68
CA VAL A 865 22.47 -15.72 -12.63
C VAL A 865 23.77 -16.52 -12.57
N ASN A 866 24.48 -16.43 -11.43
CA ASN A 866 25.73 -17.12 -11.18
C ASN A 866 25.50 -18.45 -10.44
N LEU A 867 25.17 -19.50 -11.19
CA LEU A 867 24.90 -20.84 -10.65
C LEU A 867 26.10 -21.47 -9.89
N PRO A 868 27.36 -21.35 -10.36
CA PRO A 868 28.51 -21.83 -9.58
C PRO A 868 28.65 -21.18 -8.20
N ALA A 869 28.34 -19.87 -8.08
CA ALA A 869 28.36 -19.19 -6.78
C ALA A 869 27.27 -19.70 -5.81
N LEU A 870 26.19 -20.29 -6.35
CA LEU A 870 25.17 -21.01 -5.59
C LEU A 870 25.55 -22.46 -5.27
N GLY A 871 26.73 -22.92 -5.73
CA GLY A 871 27.17 -24.30 -5.58
C GLY A 871 26.40 -25.28 -6.47
N ILE A 872 25.75 -24.81 -7.53
CA ILE A 872 24.97 -25.65 -8.45
C ILE A 872 25.86 -26.03 -9.64
N ASN A 873 26.03 -27.33 -9.86
CA ASN A 873 26.93 -27.90 -10.87
C ASN A 873 26.15 -28.69 -11.93
N ARG A 874 25.20 -28.03 -12.60
CA ARG A 874 24.53 -28.58 -13.80
C ARG A 874 25.07 -27.90 -15.04
N GLU A 875 25.19 -28.64 -16.13
CA GLU A 875 25.76 -28.12 -17.39
C GLU A 875 24.72 -27.37 -18.23
N GLU A 876 23.44 -27.71 -18.07
CA GLU A 876 22.37 -27.35 -18.99
C GLU A 876 21.06 -27.03 -18.24
N TYR A 877 20.37 -25.99 -18.69
CA TYR A 877 19.15 -25.44 -18.10
C TYR A 877 18.09 -25.10 -19.15
N ARG A 878 16.85 -25.06 -18.69
CA ARG A 878 15.67 -24.55 -19.39
C ARG A 878 15.22 -23.27 -18.69
N MET A 879 14.73 -22.31 -19.48
CA MET A 879 14.24 -21.03 -19.00
C MET A 879 12.74 -20.95 -19.18
N LEU A 880 12.02 -20.74 -18.08
CA LEU A 880 10.57 -20.65 -18.06
C LEU A 880 10.16 -19.25 -17.63
N HIS A 881 9.15 -18.69 -18.28
CA HIS A 881 8.53 -17.42 -17.97
C HIS A 881 7.12 -17.73 -17.48
N LEU A 882 6.91 -17.74 -16.16
CA LEU A 882 5.64 -18.16 -15.57
C LEU A 882 4.55 -17.10 -15.72
N GLY A 883 4.92 -15.82 -15.86
CA GLY A 883 3.96 -14.75 -16.16
C GLY A 883 3.36 -14.89 -17.57
N LYS A 884 4.07 -15.56 -18.48
CA LYS A 884 3.66 -15.79 -19.87
C LYS A 884 3.27 -17.24 -20.17
N GLU A 885 3.44 -18.14 -19.20
CA GLU A 885 3.29 -19.60 -19.36
C GLU A 885 4.08 -20.17 -20.55
N MET A 886 5.31 -19.67 -20.73
CA MET A 886 6.18 -20.06 -21.84
C MET A 886 7.49 -20.64 -21.33
N GLU A 887 8.03 -21.58 -22.09
CA GLU A 887 9.45 -21.90 -22.08
C GLU A 887 10.15 -21.12 -23.20
N ILE A 888 11.24 -20.45 -22.84
CA ILE A 888 12.03 -19.62 -23.75
C ILE A 888 13.23 -20.41 -24.27
N GLN A 889 13.29 -20.60 -25.58
CA GLN A 889 14.41 -21.23 -26.27
C GLN A 889 15.56 -20.23 -26.51
N LEU A 890 16.76 -20.73 -26.81
CA LEU A 890 17.89 -19.87 -27.16
C LEU A 890 17.62 -19.05 -28.44
N PRO A 891 18.15 -17.81 -28.55
CA PRO A 891 18.02 -17.03 -29.77
C PRO A 891 18.56 -17.76 -30.99
N GLY A 892 17.70 -17.95 -32.02
CA GLY A 892 18.02 -18.71 -33.23
C GLY A 892 17.57 -20.17 -33.21
N ASP A 893 17.31 -20.72 -32.02
CA ASP A 893 16.89 -22.11 -31.84
C ASP A 893 15.38 -22.30 -31.94
N ARG A 894 14.86 -22.24 -33.16
CA ARG A 894 13.40 -22.28 -33.38
C ARG A 894 12.77 -23.64 -33.07
N TRP A 895 13.56 -24.71 -33.04
CA TRP A 895 13.06 -26.08 -32.92
C TRP A 895 13.54 -26.80 -31.66
N GLY A 896 14.39 -26.17 -30.84
CA GLY A 896 15.05 -26.80 -29.69
C GLY A 896 16.20 -27.72 -30.10
N ASP A 897 16.80 -27.47 -31.27
CA ASP A 897 17.87 -28.26 -31.87
C ASP A 897 19.28 -27.73 -31.51
N ASP A 898 19.40 -26.45 -31.15
CA ASP A 898 20.69 -25.75 -30.93
C ASP A 898 21.15 -25.74 -29.45
N GLY A 899 20.31 -26.17 -28.50
CA GLY A 899 20.72 -26.62 -27.17
C GLY A 899 20.12 -25.88 -25.97
N PHE A 900 20.69 -26.12 -24.78
CA PHE A 900 20.19 -25.62 -23.49
C PHE A 900 20.93 -24.35 -23.02
N TRP A 901 20.30 -23.60 -22.11
CA TRP A 901 20.95 -22.49 -21.41
C TRP A 901 22.09 -23.02 -20.55
N THR A 902 23.31 -22.49 -20.72
CA THR A 902 24.47 -22.92 -19.94
C THR A 902 24.75 -21.96 -18.79
N PRO A 903 25.41 -22.39 -17.70
CA PRO A 903 25.82 -21.50 -16.61
C PRO A 903 26.60 -20.27 -17.07
N GLN A 904 27.41 -20.38 -18.11
CA GLN A 904 28.16 -19.24 -18.65
C GLN A 904 27.23 -18.22 -19.31
N ILE A 905 26.27 -18.67 -20.14
CA ILE A 905 25.30 -17.77 -20.79
C ILE A 905 24.46 -17.05 -19.72
N LEU A 906 24.00 -17.78 -18.71
CA LEU A 906 23.21 -17.22 -17.61
C LEU A 906 24.01 -16.20 -16.78
N ALA A 907 25.32 -16.41 -16.60
CA ALA A 907 26.20 -15.44 -15.93
C ALA A 907 26.49 -14.19 -16.78
N ASP A 908 26.67 -14.36 -18.10
CA ASP A 908 26.93 -13.26 -19.05
C ASP A 908 25.71 -12.34 -19.22
N GLY A 909 24.52 -12.88 -18.98
CA GLY A 909 23.24 -12.17 -18.89
C GLY A 909 22.36 -12.33 -20.13
N PHE A 910 21.04 -12.21 -19.93
CA PHE A 910 20.02 -12.39 -20.97
C PHE A 910 18.83 -11.47 -20.75
N ASP A 911 18.13 -11.13 -21.83
CA ASP A 911 17.01 -10.18 -21.79
C ASP A 911 15.72 -10.85 -21.34
N VAL A 912 14.98 -10.16 -20.47
CA VAL A 912 13.66 -10.52 -19.95
C VAL A 912 12.75 -9.31 -20.12
N THR A 913 11.77 -9.42 -21.01
CA THR A 913 10.80 -8.33 -21.25
C THR A 913 9.59 -8.51 -20.35
N ILE A 914 9.21 -7.48 -19.59
CA ILE A 914 7.90 -7.39 -18.94
C ILE A 914 6.98 -6.59 -19.87
N CYS A 915 5.99 -7.26 -20.46
CA CYS A 915 5.07 -6.63 -21.41
C CYS A 915 3.88 -5.98 -20.69
N SER A 916 3.19 -5.06 -21.38
CA SER A 916 1.83 -4.68 -20.98
C SER A 916 0.94 -5.92 -21.08
N ASP A 917 0.25 -6.24 -19.99
CA ASP A 917 -0.71 -7.33 -19.89
C ASP A 917 -1.81 -6.89 -18.92
N HIS A 918 -2.83 -6.22 -19.44
CA HIS A 918 -3.90 -5.67 -18.61
C HIS A 918 -5.22 -5.46 -19.38
N ASP A 919 -6.33 -5.83 -18.74
CA ASP A 919 -7.70 -5.59 -19.22
C ASP A 919 -8.29 -4.27 -18.66
N ARG A 920 -7.42 -3.36 -18.19
CA ARG A 920 -7.83 -2.08 -17.56
C ARG A 920 -8.82 -1.30 -18.42
N ASN A 921 -8.61 -1.31 -19.74
CA ASN A 921 -9.38 -0.55 -20.73
C ASN A 921 -10.56 -1.34 -21.33
N MET A 922 -10.86 -2.54 -20.83
CA MET A 922 -11.99 -3.31 -21.35
C MET A 922 -13.32 -2.66 -20.92
N PRO A 923 -14.19 -2.26 -21.86
CA PRO A 923 -15.47 -1.63 -21.53
C PRO A 923 -16.45 -2.68 -20.97
N MET A 924 -17.28 -2.24 -20.02
CA MET A 924 -18.43 -3.03 -19.56
C MET A 924 -19.56 -2.99 -20.61
N PRO A 925 -20.39 -4.05 -20.74
CA PRO A 925 -21.57 -4.00 -21.60
C PRO A 925 -22.57 -2.93 -21.15
N ASP A 926 -23.23 -2.24 -22.09
CA ASP A 926 -24.25 -1.22 -21.82
C ASP A 926 -25.43 -1.75 -20.98
N GLU A 927 -25.77 -3.04 -21.16
CA GLU A 927 -26.79 -3.74 -20.39
C GLU A 927 -26.26 -5.10 -19.89
N LEU A 928 -26.43 -5.37 -18.60
CA LEU A 928 -26.17 -6.69 -18.01
C LEU A 928 -27.44 -7.54 -18.14
N ASP A 929 -27.31 -8.77 -18.66
CA ASP A 929 -28.40 -9.74 -18.62
C ASP A 929 -28.55 -10.29 -17.19
N LEU A 930 -29.51 -9.73 -16.46
CA LEU A 930 -29.83 -10.10 -15.08
C LEU A 930 -31.19 -10.82 -14.99
N SER A 931 -31.67 -11.38 -16.10
CA SER A 931 -33.02 -11.96 -16.21
C SER A 931 -33.24 -13.20 -15.33
N GLU A 932 -32.16 -13.84 -14.86
CA GLU A 932 -32.21 -14.96 -13.91
C GLU A 932 -32.33 -14.55 -12.43
N PHE A 933 -32.20 -13.25 -12.11
CA PHE A 933 -32.25 -12.72 -10.76
C PHE A 933 -33.58 -11.99 -10.48
N ASP A 934 -34.03 -11.98 -9.23
CA ASP A 934 -35.13 -11.10 -8.81
C ASP A 934 -34.68 -9.63 -8.81
N GLU A 935 -35.65 -8.71 -8.68
CA GLU A 935 -35.41 -7.26 -8.81
C GLU A 935 -34.39 -6.72 -7.79
N ASP A 936 -34.46 -7.21 -6.54
CA ASP A 936 -33.55 -6.79 -5.47
C ASP A 936 -32.13 -7.30 -5.73
N ALA A 937 -31.98 -8.57 -6.08
CA ALA A 937 -30.70 -9.18 -6.43
C ALA A 937 -30.10 -8.57 -7.70
N ALA A 938 -30.90 -8.35 -8.74
CA ALA A 938 -30.47 -7.73 -9.98
C ALA A 938 -29.99 -6.29 -9.74
N THR A 939 -30.74 -5.49 -8.96
CA THR A 939 -30.35 -4.11 -8.61
C THR A 939 -29.03 -4.10 -7.83
N TYR A 940 -28.90 -5.00 -6.85
CA TYR A 940 -27.68 -5.13 -6.07
C TYR A 940 -26.48 -5.52 -6.95
N ILE A 941 -26.62 -6.55 -7.79
CA ILE A 941 -25.56 -7.02 -8.70
C ILE A 941 -25.15 -5.90 -9.65
N LYS A 942 -26.10 -5.23 -10.31
CA LYS A 942 -25.79 -4.12 -11.23
C LYS A 942 -25.03 -3.00 -10.52
N SER A 943 -25.56 -2.52 -9.38
CA SER A 943 -24.95 -1.41 -8.64
C SER A 943 -23.51 -1.70 -8.18
N LEU A 944 -23.23 -2.95 -7.78
CA LEU A 944 -21.88 -3.35 -7.38
C LEU A 944 -20.96 -3.57 -8.57
N THR A 945 -21.46 -4.19 -9.65
CA THR A 945 -20.67 -4.40 -10.86
C THR A 945 -20.25 -3.06 -11.45
N ASP A 946 -21.18 -2.13 -11.64
CA ASP A 946 -20.89 -0.79 -12.18
C ASP A 946 -19.86 -0.05 -11.29
N ARG A 947 -20.14 0.04 -9.98
CA ARG A 947 -19.28 0.77 -9.04
C ARG A 947 -17.86 0.20 -8.97
N ASN A 948 -17.73 -1.12 -9.03
CA ASN A 948 -16.42 -1.76 -8.87
C ASN A 948 -15.67 -1.90 -10.20
N TRP A 949 -16.34 -1.94 -11.36
CA TRP A 949 -15.67 -2.11 -12.66
C TRP A 949 -14.78 -0.92 -12.99
N ASP A 950 -15.31 0.29 -12.81
CA ASP A 950 -14.63 1.55 -13.19
C ASP A 950 -13.81 2.16 -12.06
N SER A 951 -13.94 1.66 -10.83
CA SER A 951 -13.12 2.09 -9.71
C SER A 951 -11.64 1.81 -9.99
N VAL A 952 -10.81 2.84 -9.92
CA VAL A 952 -9.35 2.74 -10.09
C VAL A 952 -8.77 1.71 -9.10
N THR A 953 -9.23 1.76 -7.85
CA THR A 953 -8.71 0.95 -6.73
C THR A 953 -9.40 -0.41 -6.56
N GLU A 954 -10.69 -0.52 -6.90
CA GLU A 954 -11.43 -1.78 -6.72
C GLU A 954 -11.57 -2.60 -8.02
N GLY A 955 -11.33 -1.99 -9.19
CA GLY A 955 -11.59 -2.59 -10.51
C GLY A 955 -10.39 -2.58 -11.44
N GLN A 956 -9.89 -1.39 -11.78
CA GLN A 956 -8.82 -1.24 -12.78
C GLN A 956 -7.51 -1.87 -12.33
N GLU A 957 -7.04 -1.62 -11.10
CA GLU A 957 -5.81 -2.22 -10.56
C GLU A 957 -5.85 -3.76 -10.60
N LYS A 958 -7.02 -4.38 -10.41
CA LYS A 958 -7.19 -5.85 -10.48
C LYS A 958 -7.16 -6.43 -11.88
N ARG A 959 -7.26 -5.58 -12.90
CA ARG A 959 -7.11 -5.97 -14.31
C ARG A 959 -5.68 -5.74 -14.79
N THR A 960 -4.73 -5.62 -13.88
CA THR A 960 -3.29 -5.54 -14.15
C THR A 960 -2.66 -6.88 -13.88
N TYR A 961 -2.04 -7.45 -14.91
CA TYR A 961 -1.37 -8.75 -14.85
C TYR A 961 0.10 -8.65 -15.22
N SER A 962 0.60 -7.47 -15.59
CA SER A 962 1.99 -7.26 -15.96
C SER A 962 2.96 -7.65 -14.84
N HIS A 963 3.63 -8.79 -15.01
CA HIS A 963 4.75 -9.23 -14.19
C HIS A 963 5.55 -10.27 -14.96
N GLU A 964 6.72 -10.62 -14.46
CA GLU A 964 7.39 -11.85 -14.90
C GLU A 964 7.97 -12.61 -13.71
N ILE A 965 7.88 -13.94 -13.76
CA ILE A 965 8.64 -14.81 -12.87
C ILE A 965 9.46 -15.74 -13.75
N VAL A 966 10.76 -15.51 -13.75
CA VAL A 966 11.70 -16.31 -14.53
C VAL A 966 12.15 -17.48 -13.69
N VAL A 967 12.05 -18.69 -14.25
CA VAL A 967 12.52 -19.93 -13.64
C VAL A 967 13.61 -20.55 -14.48
N LEU A 968 14.72 -20.90 -13.83
CA LEU A 968 15.79 -21.70 -14.40
C LEU A 968 15.71 -23.11 -13.80
N ALA A 969 15.41 -24.07 -14.66
CA ALA A 969 15.26 -25.48 -14.30
C ALA A 969 16.40 -26.30 -14.94
N PRO A 970 17.00 -27.28 -14.26
CA PRO A 970 17.96 -28.20 -14.89
C PRO A 970 17.36 -28.86 -16.14
N ALA A 971 18.12 -29.00 -17.22
CA ALA A 971 17.62 -29.57 -18.48
C ALA A 971 17.02 -30.98 -18.36
N THR A 972 17.50 -31.75 -17.38
CA THR A 972 17.00 -33.09 -17.07
C THR A 972 15.69 -33.11 -16.28
N GLU A 973 15.21 -31.95 -15.85
CA GLU A 973 14.07 -31.78 -14.95
C GLU A 973 13.08 -30.80 -15.61
N MET A 974 11.95 -31.31 -16.11
CA MET A 974 10.90 -30.44 -16.65
C MET A 974 10.00 -29.85 -15.57
N VAL A 975 10.07 -30.40 -14.36
CA VAL A 975 9.18 -30.13 -13.25
C VAL A 975 9.95 -30.33 -11.94
N MET A 976 9.62 -29.56 -10.90
CA MET A 976 10.32 -29.70 -9.63
C MET A 976 10.10 -31.09 -9.00
N PRO A 977 11.12 -31.68 -8.35
CA PRO A 977 10.94 -32.89 -7.57
C PRO A 977 9.90 -32.68 -6.47
N GLN A 978 9.03 -33.68 -6.27
CA GLN A 978 8.23 -33.77 -5.05
C GLN A 978 9.20 -34.11 -3.91
N GLU A 979 9.32 -33.21 -2.94
CA GLU A 979 10.11 -33.43 -1.71
C GLU A 979 9.63 -34.64 -0.92
#